data_AF-A0A6P8WL69-F1
#
_entry.id   AF-A0A6P8WL69-F1
#
_cell.length_a   1.000
_cell.length_b   1.000
_cell.length_c   1.000
_cell.angle_alpha   90.00
_cell.angle_beta   90.00
_cell.angle_gamma   90.00
#
_symmetry.space_group_name_H-M   'P 1'
#
loop_
_entity.id
_entity.type
_entity.pdbx_description
1 polymer ?
#
loop_
_entity_poly.entity_id
_entity_poly.type
_entity_poly.pdbx_seq_one_letter_code
_entity_poly.pdbx_strand_id
1 'polypeptide(L)'
;MATLNKFTKTLSIDEKAEIKEKFTELDANKDGFIDLIELKDALNQVGFKLAGYQVREMIDEFKSKQRTAHQGKLNLEEFETLCLDLKSKDVASTFKTVVSKKENLETLGGMSSISSEGTTHSVRLEEQLAFSDWINSNLGHDKDLQHLLPIDAEGKRLYQSIKDGILLCKIINHSCPDTIDERAINKKNLTVYREFENLTLALVSSQAIGCNIVNIDAHDLAKGKPHLVLGLLWQIIRIGLFSHITLDSCPGLAGLLFDNERLEDLMKMSPEAILLRWVNHHLERAGISRRCTNFQSDIVDSEIYSHLLKQIAGNEADVNLDALRESDLQQRAEIMLQQAAKLNCRSFLTPQDVVNGVYKLNLAFVANLFNNHPGLDKPEQIEGLESIEETREEKTYRNWMNSMGVAPHVNWLYSDLADGLVIFQLFDVIKPGIVNWSRVHKRFTPLRKFMEKLENCNYAVDLGKQLKFSLVGIAGQDLNDGNATLTLALIWQLMRAYTLSILSRLANTGNPIIEKEIVQWVNTRLADAGKQSQLRNFNDPAIADGKIVIDLIDAIKEGSINYELVRTSGTQEDNLANAKYAISMARKIGARVYALPEDITEVKPKMVMTVFACMMALDYVPNMDSVDQNSVNHNNSN
;
A
#
# COMPACT_ATOMS: atom_id res chain seq x y z
N MET A 1 -39.89 -13.29 32.62
CA MET A 1 -40.60 -12.28 31.82
C MET A 1 -39.89 -10.94 31.99
N ALA A 2 -38.99 -10.61 31.07
CA ALA A 2 -38.51 -9.25 30.85
C ALA A 2 -38.20 -9.14 29.35
N THR A 3 -38.74 -8.09 28.75
CA THR A 3 -39.12 -7.98 27.33
C THR A 3 -37.94 -7.56 26.47
N LEU A 4 -37.71 -8.27 25.36
CA LEU A 4 -36.78 -7.89 24.30
C LEU A 4 -37.32 -6.63 23.59
N ASN A 5 -36.67 -5.47 23.75
CA ASN A 5 -36.96 -4.28 22.95
C ASN A 5 -36.37 -4.45 21.53
N LYS A 6 -37.21 -4.86 20.58
CA LYS A 6 -36.95 -4.68 19.15
C LYS A 6 -36.99 -3.18 18.84
N PHE A 7 -35.87 -2.59 18.45
CA PHE A 7 -35.85 -1.28 17.80
C PHE A 7 -36.72 -1.33 16.54
N THR A 8 -37.91 -0.72 16.59
CA THR A 8 -38.76 -0.48 15.44
C THR A 8 -38.25 0.79 14.75
N LYS A 9 -37.60 0.65 13.60
CA LYS A 9 -37.18 1.80 12.78
C LYS A 9 -38.43 2.54 12.30
N THR A 10 -38.49 3.84 12.54
CA THR A 10 -39.56 4.75 12.12
C THR A 10 -38.94 5.93 11.37
N LEU A 11 -39.63 6.45 10.34
CA LEU A 11 -39.26 7.73 9.71
C LEU A 11 -39.40 8.85 10.74
N SER A 12 -38.46 9.80 10.76
CA SER A 12 -38.55 10.96 11.65
C SER A 12 -39.76 11.85 11.27
N ILE A 13 -40.19 12.72 12.19
CA ILE A 13 -41.31 13.64 11.93
C ILE A 13 -40.99 14.56 10.75
N ASP A 14 -39.74 15.03 10.64
CA ASP A 14 -39.29 15.90 9.56
C ASP A 14 -39.23 15.16 8.21
N GLU A 15 -38.78 13.90 8.21
CA GLU A 15 -38.75 13.07 7.00
C GLU A 15 -40.15 12.73 6.48
N LYS A 16 -41.11 12.47 7.39
CA LYS A 16 -42.51 12.28 7.01
C LYS A 16 -43.12 13.56 6.44
N ALA A 17 -42.76 14.72 6.99
CA ALA A 17 -43.22 16.00 6.47
C ALA A 17 -42.66 16.26 5.05
N GLU A 18 -41.39 15.98 4.82
CA GLU A 18 -40.72 16.11 3.52
C GLU A 18 -41.29 15.14 2.47
N ILE A 19 -41.47 13.86 2.83
CA ILE A 19 -42.10 12.87 1.95
C ILE A 19 -43.52 13.29 1.58
N LYS A 20 -44.29 13.82 2.54
CA LYS A 20 -45.66 14.29 2.29
C LYS A 20 -45.71 15.53 1.40
N GLU A 21 -44.80 16.48 1.59
CA GLU A 21 -44.67 17.66 0.72
C GLU A 21 -44.37 17.24 -0.72
N LYS A 22 -43.39 16.36 -0.91
CA LYS A 22 -43.00 15.85 -2.24
C LYS A 22 -44.06 14.95 -2.88
N PHE A 23 -44.74 14.12 -2.10
CA PHE A 23 -45.89 13.35 -2.57
C PHE A 23 -46.99 14.27 -3.13
N THR A 24 -47.23 15.41 -2.48
CA THR A 24 -48.22 16.40 -2.94
C THR A 24 -47.79 17.12 -4.22
N GLU A 25 -46.48 17.31 -4.44
CA GLU A 25 -45.94 17.87 -5.69
C GLU A 25 -46.08 16.89 -6.88
N LEU A 26 -45.98 15.58 -6.61
CA LEU A 26 -46.06 14.51 -7.61
C LEU A 26 -47.49 14.14 -7.97
N ASP A 27 -48.41 14.20 -7.00
CA ASP A 27 -49.85 14.01 -7.18
C ASP A 27 -50.49 15.25 -7.84
N ALA A 28 -50.07 15.55 -9.08
CA ALA A 28 -50.49 16.74 -9.81
C ALA A 28 -51.99 16.76 -10.12
N ASN A 29 -52.63 15.59 -10.21
CA ASN A 29 -54.07 15.43 -10.40
C ASN A 29 -54.86 15.40 -9.08
N LYS A 30 -54.18 15.44 -7.92
CA LYS A 30 -54.75 15.44 -6.56
C LYS A 30 -55.67 14.26 -6.28
N ASP A 31 -55.38 13.11 -6.89
CA ASP A 31 -56.17 11.89 -6.69
C ASP A 31 -55.74 11.11 -5.44
N GLY A 32 -54.66 11.53 -4.78
CA GLY A 32 -54.12 10.93 -3.56
C GLY A 32 -53.14 9.79 -3.82
N PHE A 33 -52.71 9.59 -5.07
CA PHE A 33 -51.86 8.46 -5.46
C PHE A 33 -50.72 8.84 -6.40
N ILE A 34 -49.63 8.05 -6.36
CA ILE A 34 -48.54 8.08 -7.33
C ILE A 34 -48.67 6.88 -8.27
N ASP A 35 -48.63 7.12 -9.58
CA ASP A 35 -48.62 6.04 -10.57
C ASP A 35 -47.26 5.31 -10.57
N LEU A 36 -47.26 3.98 -10.68
CA LEU A 36 -46.02 3.19 -10.74
C LEU A 36 -45.11 3.59 -11.92
N ILE A 37 -45.65 4.20 -12.97
CA ILE A 37 -44.85 4.75 -14.09
C ILE A 37 -43.95 5.91 -13.62
N GLU A 38 -44.41 6.69 -12.65
CA GLU A 38 -43.74 7.88 -12.11
C GLU A 38 -42.89 7.57 -10.87
N LEU A 39 -42.90 6.32 -10.41
CA LEU A 39 -42.20 5.87 -9.19
C LEU A 39 -40.71 6.20 -9.18
N LYS A 40 -40.04 6.14 -10.34
CA LYS A 40 -38.61 6.48 -10.43
C LYS A 40 -38.36 7.95 -10.08
N ASP A 41 -39.18 8.84 -10.62
CA ASP A 41 -39.03 10.28 -10.41
C ASP A 41 -39.46 10.65 -9.00
N ALA A 42 -40.50 9.99 -8.49
CA ALA A 42 -40.91 10.11 -7.09
C ALA A 42 -39.78 9.75 -6.10
N LEU A 43 -39.12 8.61 -6.30
CA LEU A 43 -38.00 8.17 -5.46
C LEU A 43 -36.78 9.09 -5.57
N ASN A 44 -36.49 9.61 -6.76
CA ASN A 44 -35.40 10.57 -6.95
C ASN A 44 -35.64 11.88 -6.17
N GLN A 45 -36.89 12.36 -6.13
CA GLN A 45 -37.24 13.62 -5.45
C GLN A 45 -37.14 13.52 -3.93
N VAL A 46 -37.36 12.34 -3.36
CA VAL A 46 -37.16 12.06 -1.92
C VAL A 46 -35.77 11.51 -1.59
N GLY A 47 -34.81 11.62 -2.52
CA GLY A 47 -33.39 11.35 -2.28
C GLY A 47 -32.89 9.94 -2.63
N PHE A 48 -33.73 9.03 -3.12
CA PHE A 48 -33.33 7.68 -3.52
C PHE A 48 -33.02 7.59 -5.02
N LYS A 49 -31.72 7.62 -5.36
CA LYS A 49 -31.24 7.49 -6.75
C LYS A 49 -31.00 6.03 -7.15
N LEU A 50 -32.06 5.37 -7.64
CA LEU A 50 -32.00 3.97 -8.07
C LEU A 50 -31.81 3.84 -9.60
N ALA A 51 -31.07 2.81 -10.02
CA ALA A 51 -30.92 2.50 -11.43
C ALA A 51 -32.25 1.98 -12.02
N GLY A 52 -32.52 2.28 -13.30
CA GLY A 52 -33.82 1.99 -13.92
C GLY A 52 -34.20 0.51 -14.01
N TYR A 53 -33.26 -0.43 -13.84
CA TYR A 53 -33.60 -1.86 -13.72
C TYR A 53 -34.13 -2.21 -12.31
N GLN A 54 -33.62 -1.56 -11.25
CA GLN A 54 -34.04 -1.79 -9.86
C GLN A 54 -35.46 -1.29 -9.63
N VAL A 55 -35.82 -0.14 -10.23
CA VAL A 55 -37.19 0.37 -10.17
C VAL A 55 -38.15 -0.55 -10.93
N ARG A 56 -37.73 -1.12 -12.06
CA ARG A 56 -38.54 -2.10 -12.82
C ARG A 56 -38.81 -3.37 -12.00
N GLU A 57 -37.79 -3.92 -11.35
CA GLU A 57 -37.98 -5.05 -10.42
C GLU A 57 -38.96 -4.71 -9.29
N MET A 58 -38.88 -3.50 -8.70
CA MET A 58 -39.83 -3.06 -7.67
C MET A 58 -41.26 -2.96 -8.21
N ILE A 59 -41.45 -2.37 -9.39
CA ILE A 59 -42.76 -2.28 -10.05
C ILE A 59 -43.33 -3.69 -10.29
N ASP A 60 -42.50 -4.63 -10.74
CA ASP A 60 -42.89 -6.03 -10.97
C ASP A 60 -43.24 -6.74 -9.66
N GLU A 61 -42.53 -6.45 -8.56
CA GLU A 61 -42.89 -6.94 -7.22
C GLU A 61 -44.24 -6.39 -6.73
N PHE A 62 -44.52 -5.10 -6.95
CA PHE A 62 -45.80 -4.48 -6.58
C PHE A 62 -46.97 -5.04 -7.40
N LYS A 63 -46.75 -5.33 -8.69
CA LYS A 63 -47.74 -5.93 -9.58
C LYS A 63 -47.99 -7.42 -9.27
N SER A 64 -46.94 -8.17 -8.93
CA SER A 64 -47.03 -9.63 -8.73
C SER A 64 -47.55 -10.04 -7.35
N LYS A 65 -47.27 -9.26 -6.29
CA LYS A 65 -47.60 -9.64 -4.90
C LYS A 65 -48.93 -9.06 -4.37
N GLN A 66 -49.76 -8.42 -5.20
CA GLN A 66 -50.98 -7.70 -4.78
C GLN A 66 -50.73 -6.80 -3.54
N ARG A 67 -49.57 -6.16 -3.48
CA ARG A 67 -49.13 -5.33 -2.34
C ARG A 67 -49.71 -3.92 -2.34
N THR A 68 -50.39 -3.55 -3.41
CA THR A 68 -51.11 -2.29 -3.53
C THR A 68 -52.60 -2.58 -3.39
N ALA A 69 -53.28 -1.81 -2.54
CA ALA A 69 -54.75 -1.88 -2.46
C ALA A 69 -55.42 -1.41 -3.77
N HIS A 70 -54.66 -0.70 -4.63
CA HIS A 70 -55.13 -0.11 -5.88
C HIS A 70 -54.22 -0.49 -7.05
N GLN A 71 -54.80 -1.05 -8.12
CA GLN A 71 -54.05 -1.59 -9.27
C GLN A 71 -53.16 -0.52 -9.92
N GLY A 72 -51.84 -0.65 -9.70
CA GLY A 72 -50.84 0.14 -10.42
C GLY A 72 -50.53 1.52 -9.81
N LYS A 73 -51.02 1.82 -8.61
CA LYS A 73 -50.82 3.10 -7.92
C LYS A 73 -50.44 2.91 -6.45
N LEU A 74 -49.71 3.86 -5.88
CA LEU A 74 -49.29 3.89 -4.47
C LEU A 74 -49.92 5.08 -3.74
N ASN A 75 -50.57 4.83 -2.61
CA ASN A 75 -51.00 5.92 -1.72
C ASN A 75 -49.83 6.42 -0.84
N LEU A 76 -50.06 7.51 -0.08
CA LEU A 76 -49.03 8.11 0.77
C LEU A 76 -48.46 7.12 1.81
N GLU A 77 -49.28 6.28 2.42
CA GLU A 77 -48.84 5.33 3.45
C GLU A 77 -48.01 4.18 2.86
N GLU A 78 -48.40 3.70 1.67
CA GLU A 78 -47.65 2.71 0.90
C GLU A 78 -46.31 3.28 0.41
N PHE A 79 -46.29 4.55 0.00
CA PHE A 79 -45.07 5.25 -0.42
C PHE A 79 -44.12 5.55 0.76
N GLU A 80 -44.66 5.97 1.92
CA GLU A 80 -43.88 6.10 3.16
C GLU A 80 -43.25 4.76 3.56
N THR A 81 -44.02 3.68 3.49
CA THR A 81 -43.54 2.33 3.81
C THR A 81 -42.43 1.89 2.85
N LEU A 82 -42.59 2.16 1.54
CA LEU A 82 -41.55 1.91 0.54
C LEU A 82 -40.28 2.70 0.83
N CYS A 83 -40.38 3.99 1.16
CA CYS A 83 -39.24 4.82 1.52
C CYS A 83 -38.56 4.31 2.80
N LEU A 84 -39.32 3.80 3.77
CA LEU A 84 -38.81 3.22 5.01
C LEU A 84 -38.07 1.89 4.75
N ASP A 85 -38.60 1.05 3.87
CA ASP A 85 -37.97 -0.19 3.42
C ASP A 85 -36.70 0.08 2.61
N LEU A 86 -36.73 1.05 1.69
CA LEU A 86 -35.57 1.50 0.94
C LEU A 86 -34.53 2.08 1.88
N LYS A 87 -34.90 2.92 2.84
CA LYS A 87 -34.00 3.40 3.89
C LYS A 87 -33.46 2.24 4.72
N SER A 88 -34.22 1.21 5.00
CA SER A 88 -33.73 0.05 5.77
C SER A 88 -32.70 -0.78 4.99
N LYS A 89 -32.90 -0.96 3.68
CA LYS A 89 -31.98 -1.65 2.75
C LYS A 89 -30.78 -0.78 2.42
N ASP A 90 -30.99 0.52 2.24
CA ASP A 90 -29.95 1.50 1.98
C ASP A 90 -29.11 1.69 3.23
N VAL A 91 -29.69 1.70 4.43
CA VAL A 91 -28.94 1.61 5.70
C VAL A 91 -28.22 0.28 5.83
N ALA A 92 -28.64 -0.83 5.20
CA ALA A 92 -27.90 -2.09 5.22
C ALA A 92 -26.73 -2.12 4.21
N SER A 93 -26.86 -1.51 3.03
CA SER A 93 -25.76 -1.31 2.08
C SER A 93 -24.81 -0.18 2.52
N THR A 94 -25.36 0.87 3.12
CA THR A 94 -24.67 2.05 3.64
C THR A 94 -24.10 1.79 5.03
N PHE A 95 -24.58 0.82 5.83
CA PHE A 95 -23.85 0.34 7.03
C PHE A 95 -22.55 -0.37 6.68
N LYS A 96 -22.42 -0.90 5.46
CA LYS A 96 -21.12 -1.41 4.97
C LYS A 96 -20.17 -0.30 4.54
N THR A 97 -20.61 0.96 4.49
CA THR A 97 -19.81 2.08 3.94
C THR A 97 -19.78 3.35 4.80
N VAL A 98 -20.65 3.50 5.81
CA VAL A 98 -20.82 4.73 6.61
C VAL A 98 -20.62 4.52 8.13
N VAL A 99 -20.16 3.35 8.57
CA VAL A 99 -19.58 3.18 9.93
C VAL A 99 -18.21 3.91 10.08
N SER A 100 -17.80 4.70 9.08
CA SER A 100 -16.53 5.44 9.04
C SER A 100 -16.63 6.97 9.17
N LYS A 101 -17.79 7.54 9.54
CA LYS A 101 -17.87 8.94 9.97
C LYS A 101 -17.92 9.02 11.51
N LYS A 102 -16.73 9.04 12.12
CA LYS A 102 -16.52 9.50 13.52
C LYS A 102 -16.07 10.96 13.51
N GLU A 103 -16.43 11.66 14.58
CA GLU A 103 -16.43 13.12 14.80
C GLU A 103 -15.05 13.84 14.73
N ASN A 104 -13.97 13.18 14.28
CA ASN A 104 -12.60 13.73 14.27
C ASN A 104 -12.03 13.98 12.85
N LEU A 105 -12.90 14.08 11.85
CA LEU A 105 -12.51 14.29 10.45
C LEU A 105 -12.38 15.78 10.14
N GLU A 106 -11.15 16.31 10.10
CA GLU A 106 -10.91 17.61 9.48
C GLU A 106 -11.01 17.52 7.96
N THR A 107 -11.95 18.26 7.38
CA THR A 107 -12.13 18.37 5.93
C THR A 107 -11.34 19.58 5.43
N LEU A 108 -10.24 19.34 4.72
CA LEU A 108 -9.50 20.40 4.02
C LEU A 108 -10.04 20.50 2.59
N GLY A 109 -10.63 21.66 2.27
CA GLY A 109 -11.16 22.00 0.94
C GLY A 109 -10.06 21.99 -0.13
N GLY A 110 -10.38 21.43 -1.30
CA GLY A 110 -9.43 21.21 -2.39
C GLY A 110 -8.89 22.52 -3.00
N MET A 111 -7.56 22.58 -3.14
CA MET A 111 -6.88 23.56 -3.99
C MET A 111 -5.93 22.82 -4.94
N SER A 112 -6.48 22.21 -5.99
CA SER A 112 -5.74 21.89 -7.21
C SER A 112 -6.71 21.69 -8.38
N SER A 113 -6.44 22.40 -9.47
CA SER A 113 -7.24 22.44 -10.71
C SER A 113 -7.20 21.16 -11.56
N ILE A 114 -6.77 20.02 -10.98
CA ILE A 114 -6.62 18.73 -11.69
C ILE A 114 -7.22 17.57 -10.88
N SER A 115 -7.73 17.80 -9.67
CA SER A 115 -8.49 16.78 -8.95
C SER A 115 -9.94 16.85 -9.40
N SER A 116 -10.42 15.77 -10.00
CA SER A 116 -11.84 15.56 -10.32
C SER A 116 -12.70 15.98 -9.13
N GLU A 117 -13.65 16.88 -9.36
CA GLU A 117 -14.59 17.40 -8.37
C GLU A 117 -15.14 16.25 -7.50
N GLY A 118 -14.86 16.29 -6.18
CA GLY A 118 -15.56 15.47 -5.19
C GLY A 118 -14.76 14.56 -4.27
N THR A 119 -13.43 14.45 -4.37
CA THR A 119 -12.67 13.58 -3.43
C THR A 119 -12.30 14.33 -2.15
N THR A 120 -13.08 14.14 -1.09
CA THR A 120 -12.74 14.62 0.26
C THR A 120 -11.61 13.79 0.85
N HIS A 121 -10.41 14.34 0.96
CA HIS A 121 -9.28 13.69 1.61
C HIS A 121 -9.38 13.86 3.13
N SER A 122 -9.74 12.80 3.83
CA SER A 122 -9.79 12.75 5.29
C SER A 122 -8.39 12.60 5.91
N VAL A 123 -7.99 13.53 6.77
CA VAL A 123 -6.84 13.37 7.68
C VAL A 123 -7.38 12.88 9.01
N ARG A 124 -6.87 11.76 9.53
CA ARG A 124 -7.23 11.26 10.86
C ARG A 124 -6.22 11.77 11.88
N LEU A 125 -6.69 12.54 12.85
CA LEU A 125 -5.84 13.05 13.94
C LEU A 125 -5.16 11.89 14.69
N GLU A 126 -5.86 10.76 14.82
CA GLU A 126 -5.36 9.54 15.45
C GLU A 126 -4.07 9.03 14.78
N GLU A 127 -4.02 9.03 13.43
CA GLU A 127 -2.83 8.60 12.67
C GLU A 127 -1.66 9.58 12.86
N GLN A 128 -1.94 10.88 12.88
CA GLN A 128 -0.93 11.92 13.10
C GLN A 128 -0.25 11.78 14.47
N LEU A 129 -1.04 11.56 15.53
CA LEU A 129 -0.53 11.36 16.89
C LEU A 129 0.30 10.09 16.98
N ALA A 130 -0.26 8.98 16.50
CA ALA A 130 0.39 7.67 16.55
C ALA A 130 1.73 7.63 15.82
N PHE A 131 1.81 8.21 14.61
CA PHE A 131 3.06 8.22 13.85
C PHE A 131 4.09 9.18 14.45
N SER A 132 3.66 10.30 15.03
CA SER A 132 4.56 11.23 15.72
C SER A 132 5.20 10.58 16.95
N ASP A 133 4.40 9.87 17.76
CA ASP A 133 4.90 9.11 18.92
C ASP A 133 5.85 7.98 18.51
N TRP A 134 5.49 7.23 17.46
CA TRP A 134 6.35 6.17 16.92
C TRP A 134 7.69 6.73 16.42
N ILE A 135 7.69 7.86 15.70
CA ILE A 135 8.91 8.53 15.24
C ILE A 135 9.77 8.95 16.44
N ASN A 136 9.18 9.61 17.44
CA ASN A 136 9.91 10.04 18.63
C ASN A 136 10.56 8.86 19.38
N SER A 137 9.83 7.76 19.51
CA SER A 137 10.28 6.56 20.24
C SER A 137 11.41 5.81 19.51
N ASN A 138 11.37 5.78 18.17
CA ASN A 138 12.32 4.97 17.38
C ASN A 138 13.50 5.77 16.82
N LEU A 139 13.35 7.08 16.64
CA LEU A 139 14.35 7.95 16.00
C LEU A 139 14.83 9.09 16.90
N GLY A 140 14.30 9.23 18.12
CA GLY A 140 14.64 10.34 19.03
C GLY A 140 16.13 10.42 19.43
N HIS A 141 16.89 9.35 19.24
CA HIS A 141 18.34 9.31 19.51
C HIS A 141 19.22 9.53 18.26
N ASP A 142 18.64 9.68 17.07
CA ASP A 142 19.40 9.92 15.84
C ASP A 142 20.02 11.33 15.86
N LYS A 143 21.34 11.38 15.65
CA LYS A 143 22.12 12.63 15.71
C LYS A 143 21.74 13.63 14.62
N ASP A 144 21.32 13.15 13.45
CA ASP A 144 20.95 13.98 12.31
C ASP A 144 19.52 14.54 12.42
N LEU A 145 18.72 14.06 13.38
CA LEU A 145 17.33 14.45 13.58
C LEU A 145 17.10 15.32 14.83
N GLN A 146 18.16 15.67 15.56
CA GLN A 146 18.06 16.45 16.80
C GLN A 146 17.39 17.82 16.61
N HIS A 147 17.47 18.42 15.42
CA HIS A 147 16.79 19.69 15.11
C HIS A 147 15.29 19.53 14.81
N LEU A 148 14.83 18.30 14.58
CA LEU A 148 13.45 17.98 14.20
C LEU A 148 12.66 17.28 15.32
N LEU A 149 13.35 16.56 16.19
CA LEU A 149 12.76 15.72 17.24
C LEU A 149 13.00 16.32 18.64
N PRO A 150 12.06 16.13 19.59
CA PRO A 150 10.80 15.41 19.43
C PRO A 150 9.74 16.24 18.68
N ILE A 151 8.88 15.54 17.93
CA ILE A 151 7.62 16.09 17.41
C ILE A 151 6.70 16.35 18.60
N ASP A 152 5.93 17.43 18.54
CA ASP A 152 4.99 17.83 19.59
C ASP A 152 3.90 16.78 19.85
N ALA A 153 3.34 16.79 21.06
CA ALA A 153 2.33 15.82 21.50
C ALA A 153 1.04 15.84 20.65
N GLU A 154 0.75 16.95 19.96
CA GLU A 154 -0.40 17.05 19.05
C GLU A 154 -0.04 16.61 17.62
N GLY A 155 1.23 16.33 17.34
CA GLY A 155 1.74 15.94 16.02
C GLY A 155 1.69 17.03 14.96
N LYS A 156 1.44 18.30 15.32
CA LYS A 156 1.25 19.40 14.36
C LYS A 156 2.52 19.71 13.58
N ARG A 157 3.69 19.53 14.18
CA ARG A 157 5.00 19.74 13.53
C ARG A 157 5.39 18.61 12.60
N LEU A 158 4.72 17.46 12.62
CA LEU A 158 5.04 16.30 11.76
C LEU A 158 5.22 16.71 10.30
N TYR A 159 4.27 17.48 9.74
CA TYR A 159 4.28 17.90 8.34
C TYR A 159 5.37 18.92 8.00
N GLN A 160 5.88 19.64 9.00
CA GLN A 160 7.01 20.55 8.84
C GLN A 160 8.33 19.77 8.93
N SER A 161 8.42 18.83 9.87
CA SER A 161 9.62 18.04 10.13
C SER A 161 10.00 17.10 8.99
N ILE A 162 9.08 16.78 8.06
CA ILE A 162 9.40 15.95 6.89
C ILE A 162 9.93 16.75 5.68
N LYS A 163 9.83 18.09 5.68
CA LYS A 163 10.05 18.91 4.48
C LYS A 163 11.50 18.90 3.97
N ASP A 164 12.48 18.72 4.86
CA ASP A 164 13.88 18.62 4.46
C ASP A 164 14.26 17.23 3.91
N GLY A 165 13.33 16.26 3.98
CA GLY A 165 13.49 14.88 3.54
C GLY A 165 14.42 14.01 4.40
N ILE A 166 15.13 14.57 5.39
CA ILE A 166 16.06 13.80 6.24
C ILE A 166 15.29 12.80 7.08
N LEU A 167 14.22 13.25 7.74
CA LEU A 167 13.36 12.41 8.56
C LEU A 167 12.78 11.23 7.76
N LEU A 168 12.28 11.48 6.54
CA LEU A 168 11.72 10.42 5.69
C LEU A 168 12.79 9.38 5.30
N CYS A 169 13.99 9.82 4.89
CA CYS A 169 15.10 8.91 4.59
C CYS A 169 15.45 8.02 5.79
N LYS A 170 15.47 8.59 7.01
CA LYS A 170 15.77 7.85 8.25
C LYS A 170 14.66 6.86 8.62
N ILE A 171 13.39 7.22 8.44
CA ILE A 171 12.25 6.31 8.65
C ILE A 171 12.31 5.12 7.70
N ILE A 172 12.70 5.34 6.44
CA ILE A 172 12.89 4.27 5.44
C ILE A 172 14.00 3.31 5.91
N ASN A 173 15.17 3.82 6.31
CA ASN A 173 16.26 2.98 6.80
C ASN A 173 15.92 2.25 8.10
N HIS A 174 15.12 2.86 8.97
CA HIS A 174 14.63 2.18 10.18
C HIS A 174 13.69 1.03 9.83
N SER A 175 12.78 1.24 8.86
CA SER A 175 11.78 0.22 8.46
C SER A 175 12.35 -0.86 7.55
N CYS A 176 13.33 -0.52 6.72
CA CYS A 176 14.06 -1.44 5.86
C CYS A 176 15.54 -1.02 5.84
N PRO A 177 16.38 -1.63 6.70
CA PRO A 177 17.80 -1.32 6.78
C PRO A 177 18.52 -1.40 5.43
N ASP A 178 19.58 -0.63 5.29
CA ASP A 178 20.43 -0.57 4.08
C ASP A 178 19.72 -0.11 2.78
N THR A 179 18.50 0.42 2.85
CA THR A 179 17.77 0.90 1.66
C THR A 179 18.40 2.17 1.07
N ILE A 180 18.80 3.11 1.93
CA ILE A 180 19.42 4.39 1.56
C ILE A 180 20.81 4.47 2.19
N ASP A 181 21.82 4.65 1.35
CA ASP A 181 23.16 5.02 1.82
C ASP A 181 23.12 6.44 2.40
N GLU A 182 23.38 6.57 3.69
CA GLU A 182 23.30 7.85 4.37
C GLU A 182 24.27 8.91 3.85
N ARG A 183 25.34 8.51 3.14
CA ARG A 183 26.26 9.44 2.46
C ARG A 183 25.58 10.22 1.35
N ALA A 184 24.47 9.70 0.79
CA ALA A 184 23.70 10.38 -0.24
C ALA A 184 22.76 11.46 0.34
N ILE A 185 22.45 11.42 1.64
CA ILE A 185 21.52 12.36 2.28
C ILE A 185 22.22 13.71 2.46
N ASN A 186 21.60 14.79 1.96
CA ASN A 186 22.03 16.15 2.26
C ASN A 186 21.66 16.45 3.72
N LYS A 187 22.66 16.55 4.62
CA LYS A 187 22.42 16.77 6.07
C LYS A 187 22.77 18.19 6.56
N LYS A 188 23.47 18.98 5.74
CA LYS A 188 23.97 20.32 6.10
C LYS A 188 23.80 21.31 4.94
N ASN A 189 23.73 22.60 5.28
CA ASN A 189 23.55 23.71 4.32
C ASN A 189 22.40 23.42 3.35
N LEU A 190 21.22 23.17 3.92
CA LEU A 190 20.03 22.78 3.19
C LEU A 190 19.47 23.99 2.44
N THR A 191 19.68 23.98 1.13
CA THR A 191 18.94 24.83 0.19
C THR A 191 17.66 24.12 -0.23
N VAL A 192 16.68 24.86 -0.75
CA VAL A 192 15.44 24.28 -1.29
C VAL A 192 15.72 23.14 -2.27
N TYR A 193 16.75 23.28 -3.08
CA TYR A 193 17.19 22.23 -4.01
C TYR A 193 17.70 20.96 -3.29
N ARG A 194 18.52 21.11 -2.25
CA ARG A 194 19.05 19.98 -1.48
C ARG A 194 17.97 19.25 -0.68
N GLU A 195 17.00 19.99 -0.14
CA GLU A 195 15.80 19.43 0.49
C GLU A 195 14.99 18.63 -0.53
N PHE A 196 14.80 19.19 -1.73
CA PHE A 196 14.08 18.51 -2.82
C PHE A 196 14.79 17.23 -3.28
N GLU A 197 16.11 17.22 -3.34
CA GLU A 197 16.89 16.00 -3.61
C GLU A 197 16.70 14.93 -2.52
N ASN A 198 16.66 15.31 -1.24
CA ASN A 198 16.37 14.37 -0.16
C ASN A 198 14.96 13.80 -0.26
N LEU A 199 13.97 14.64 -0.56
CA LEU A 199 12.58 14.20 -0.76
C LEU A 199 12.46 13.25 -1.95
N THR A 200 13.17 13.53 -3.05
CA THR A 200 13.23 12.66 -4.22
C THR A 200 13.88 11.32 -3.86
N LEU A 201 15.01 11.34 -3.15
CA LEU A 201 15.67 10.15 -2.63
C LEU A 201 14.72 9.31 -1.77
N ALA A 202 14.02 9.94 -0.82
CA ALA A 202 13.07 9.25 0.05
C ALA A 202 11.90 8.65 -0.74
N LEU A 203 11.31 9.40 -1.67
CA LEU A 203 10.16 8.97 -2.46
C LEU A 203 10.51 7.76 -3.35
N VAL A 204 11.61 7.85 -4.09
CA VAL A 204 12.05 6.76 -5.00
C VAL A 204 12.52 5.54 -4.20
N SER A 205 13.17 5.75 -3.05
CA SER A 205 13.56 4.64 -2.17
C SER A 205 12.34 3.95 -1.52
N SER A 206 11.30 4.71 -1.17
CA SER A 206 10.02 4.15 -0.71
C SER A 206 9.39 3.26 -1.79
N GLN A 207 9.45 3.68 -3.05
CA GLN A 207 8.96 2.87 -4.17
C GLN A 207 9.73 1.55 -4.29
N ALA A 208 11.05 1.58 -4.13
CA ALA A 208 11.90 0.39 -4.23
C ALA A 208 11.66 -0.66 -3.13
N ILE A 209 11.14 -0.24 -1.97
CA ILE A 209 10.73 -1.17 -0.90
C ILE A 209 9.27 -1.63 -1.02
N GLY A 210 8.55 -1.20 -2.07
CA GLY A 210 7.19 -1.66 -2.36
C GLY A 210 6.06 -0.69 -2.00
N CYS A 211 6.35 0.55 -1.60
CA CYS A 211 5.31 1.56 -1.42
C CYS A 211 4.68 1.94 -2.76
N ASN A 212 3.35 2.04 -2.77
CA ASN A 212 2.62 2.64 -3.88
C ASN A 212 2.59 4.16 -3.70
N ILE A 213 3.35 4.84 -4.55
CA ILE A 213 3.50 6.30 -4.56
C ILE A 213 2.76 6.95 -5.74
N VAL A 214 1.83 6.23 -6.39
CA VAL A 214 1.02 6.80 -7.47
C VAL A 214 0.25 8.01 -6.92
N ASN A 215 0.46 9.17 -7.55
CA ASN A 215 -0.04 10.49 -7.14
C ASN A 215 0.66 11.15 -5.94
N ILE A 216 1.90 10.77 -5.62
CA ILE A 216 2.75 11.50 -4.68
C ILE A 216 4.01 11.94 -5.44
N ASP A 217 4.27 13.24 -5.45
CA ASP A 217 5.53 13.79 -5.94
C ASP A 217 6.35 14.46 -4.82
N ALA A 218 7.62 14.78 -5.09
CA ALA A 218 8.49 15.43 -4.11
C ALA A 218 8.00 16.85 -3.75
N HIS A 219 7.27 17.53 -4.64
CA HIS A 219 6.72 18.87 -4.37
C HIS A 219 5.56 18.81 -3.36
N ASP A 220 4.76 17.76 -3.41
CA ASP A 220 3.67 17.49 -2.48
C ASP A 220 4.18 17.27 -1.06
N LEU A 221 5.30 16.53 -0.94
CA LEU A 221 5.99 16.33 0.33
C LEU A 221 6.66 17.62 0.83
N ALA A 222 7.28 18.40 -0.06
CA ALA A 222 7.85 19.72 0.29
C ALA A 222 6.78 20.69 0.80
N LYS A 223 5.55 20.61 0.26
CA LYS A 223 4.40 21.37 0.76
C LYS A 223 3.87 20.84 2.10
N GLY A 224 4.19 19.59 2.46
CA GLY A 224 3.73 18.95 3.68
C GLY A 224 2.25 18.58 3.65
N LYS A 225 1.73 18.15 2.48
CA LYS A 225 0.31 17.80 2.31
C LYS A 225 -0.10 16.65 3.25
N PRO A 226 -0.95 16.89 4.27
CA PRO A 226 -1.13 15.94 5.37
C PRO A 226 -1.52 14.51 4.97
N HIS A 227 -2.51 14.35 4.10
CA HIS A 227 -3.01 13.03 3.67
C HIS A 227 -1.96 12.22 2.88
N LEU A 228 -1.09 12.88 2.11
CA LEU A 228 -0.01 12.21 1.36
C LEU A 228 1.13 11.82 2.30
N VAL A 229 1.48 12.70 3.24
CA VAL A 229 2.50 12.43 4.26
C VAL A 229 2.09 11.26 5.14
N LEU A 230 0.89 11.28 5.73
CA LEU A 230 0.40 10.18 6.57
C LEU A 230 0.26 8.88 5.76
N GLY A 231 -0.22 8.97 4.52
CA GLY A 231 -0.34 7.81 3.63
C GLY A 231 1.01 7.15 3.33
N LEU A 232 2.04 7.95 3.06
CA LEU A 232 3.40 7.46 2.81
C LEU A 232 4.04 6.90 4.10
N LEU A 233 3.95 7.64 5.21
CA LEU A 233 4.46 7.20 6.52
C LEU A 233 3.85 5.85 6.91
N TRP A 234 2.53 5.70 6.80
CA TRP A 234 1.87 4.43 7.08
C TRP A 234 2.44 3.29 6.23
N GLN A 235 2.61 3.50 4.93
CA GLN A 235 3.15 2.45 4.05
C GLN A 235 4.56 2.04 4.47
N ILE A 236 5.44 3.00 4.78
CA ILE A 236 6.82 2.72 5.19
C ILE A 236 6.85 2.00 6.55
N ILE A 237 6.15 2.54 7.55
CA ILE A 237 6.07 1.96 8.90
C ILE A 237 5.50 0.54 8.84
N ARG A 238 4.43 0.32 8.05
CA ARG A 238 3.80 -0.99 7.88
C ARG A 238 4.78 -2.02 7.30
N ILE A 239 5.64 -1.63 6.36
CA ILE A 239 6.67 -2.53 5.81
C ILE A 239 7.62 -2.98 6.93
N GLY A 240 8.12 -2.06 7.75
CA GLY A 240 9.03 -2.40 8.85
C GLY A 240 8.38 -3.19 9.98
N LEU A 241 7.10 -2.92 10.28
CA LEU A 241 6.36 -3.71 11.27
C LEU A 241 6.16 -5.15 10.80
N PHE A 242 6.00 -5.39 9.50
CA PHE A 242 5.67 -6.71 8.97
C PHE A 242 6.89 -7.50 8.49
N SER A 243 8.06 -6.87 8.33
CA SER A 243 9.27 -7.54 7.84
C SER A 243 9.74 -8.67 8.76
N HIS A 244 9.45 -8.59 10.06
CA HIS A 244 9.83 -9.59 11.05
C HIS A 244 8.78 -10.69 11.27
N ILE A 245 7.60 -10.57 10.63
CA ILE A 245 6.49 -11.53 10.76
C ILE A 245 6.64 -12.59 9.65
N THR A 246 7.77 -13.28 9.66
CA THR A 246 8.15 -14.31 8.68
C THR A 246 8.78 -15.49 9.40
N LEU A 247 8.71 -16.68 8.80
CA LEU A 247 9.33 -17.89 9.35
C LEU A 247 10.85 -17.76 9.51
N ASP A 248 11.50 -16.95 8.65
CA ASP A 248 12.92 -16.65 8.72
C ASP A 248 13.27 -15.84 9.98
N SER A 249 12.55 -14.75 10.22
CA SER A 249 12.77 -13.91 11.40
C SER A 249 12.26 -14.53 12.70
N CYS A 250 11.17 -15.31 12.63
CA CYS A 250 10.55 -15.97 13.77
C CYS A 250 10.17 -17.43 13.44
N PRO A 251 11.11 -18.39 13.58
CA PRO A 251 10.83 -19.81 13.31
C PRO A 251 9.71 -20.41 14.16
N GLY A 252 9.46 -19.85 15.35
CA GLY A 252 8.36 -20.26 16.24
C GLY A 252 6.96 -20.11 15.60
N LEU A 253 6.83 -19.33 14.52
CA LEU A 253 5.59 -19.24 13.74
C LEU A 253 5.12 -20.60 13.20
N ALA A 254 6.03 -21.56 13.00
CA ALA A 254 5.66 -22.94 12.62
C ALA A 254 4.71 -23.60 13.63
N GLY A 255 4.79 -23.22 14.92
CA GLY A 255 3.88 -23.69 15.96
C GLY A 255 2.45 -23.13 15.87
N LEU A 256 2.18 -22.21 14.94
CA LEU A 256 0.84 -21.68 14.66
C LEU A 256 0.08 -22.46 13.59
N LEU A 257 0.69 -23.50 13.01
CA LEU A 257 0.02 -24.39 12.06
C LEU A 257 -1.05 -25.22 12.76
N PHE A 258 -2.18 -25.41 12.09
CA PHE A 258 -3.16 -26.43 12.49
C PHE A 258 -2.70 -27.82 12.04
N ASP A 259 -3.23 -28.88 12.65
CA ASP A 259 -2.83 -30.29 12.41
C ASP A 259 -2.84 -30.73 10.94
N ASN A 260 -3.62 -30.04 10.09
CA ASN A 260 -3.79 -30.34 8.67
C ASN A 260 -3.08 -29.35 7.72
N GLU A 261 -2.29 -28.41 8.24
CA GLU A 261 -1.61 -27.38 7.45
C GLU A 261 -0.11 -27.65 7.32
N ARG A 262 0.46 -27.13 6.23
CA ARG A 262 1.91 -27.16 5.97
C ARG A 262 2.50 -25.77 6.10
N LEU A 263 3.82 -25.67 6.23
CA LEU A 263 4.53 -24.39 6.25
C LEU A 263 4.19 -23.51 5.04
N GLU A 264 4.03 -24.12 3.87
CA GLU A 264 3.60 -23.44 2.65
C GLU A 264 2.27 -22.71 2.81
N ASP A 265 1.35 -23.23 3.61
CA ASP A 265 0.04 -22.60 3.83
C ASP A 265 0.17 -21.36 4.72
N LEU A 266 1.11 -21.37 5.68
CA LEU A 266 1.45 -20.21 6.49
C LEU A 266 2.11 -19.11 5.64
N MET A 267 2.98 -19.47 4.68
CA MET A 267 3.62 -18.49 3.79
C MET A 267 2.63 -17.76 2.87
N LYS A 268 1.52 -18.41 2.52
CA LYS A 268 0.44 -17.81 1.72
C LYS A 268 -0.37 -16.79 2.50
N MET A 269 -0.21 -16.75 3.82
CA MET A 269 -0.97 -15.84 4.67
C MET A 269 -0.40 -14.44 4.63
N SER A 270 -1.29 -13.45 4.69
CA SER A 270 -0.86 -12.08 4.97
C SER A 270 -0.33 -11.96 6.40
N PRO A 271 0.57 -10.99 6.67
CA PRO A 271 1.06 -10.73 8.02
C PRO A 271 -0.06 -10.50 9.04
N GLU A 272 -1.15 -9.84 8.64
CA GLU A 272 -2.33 -9.65 9.48
C GLU A 272 -2.98 -10.98 9.90
N ALA A 273 -3.13 -11.91 8.95
CA ALA A 273 -3.73 -13.20 9.25
C ALA A 273 -2.83 -14.04 10.17
N ILE A 274 -1.51 -13.91 10.03
CA ILE A 274 -0.53 -14.52 10.95
C ILE A 274 -0.69 -13.92 12.35
N LEU A 275 -0.78 -12.59 12.46
CA LEU A 275 -1.01 -11.92 13.75
C LEU A 275 -2.34 -12.34 14.40
N LEU A 276 -3.42 -12.50 13.64
CA LEU A 276 -4.69 -13.01 14.18
C LEU A 276 -4.53 -14.43 14.74
N ARG A 277 -3.81 -15.30 14.04
CA ARG A 277 -3.51 -16.65 14.55
C ARG A 277 -2.65 -16.60 15.81
N TRP A 278 -1.62 -15.76 15.81
CA TRP A 278 -0.75 -15.55 16.95
C TRP A 278 -1.50 -15.08 18.20
N VAL A 279 -2.37 -14.07 18.07
CA VAL A 279 -3.23 -13.61 19.18
C VAL A 279 -4.08 -14.77 19.71
N ASN A 280 -4.74 -15.51 18.82
CA ASN A 280 -5.61 -16.61 19.22
C ASN A 280 -4.86 -17.78 19.86
N HIS A 281 -3.65 -18.09 19.40
CA HIS A 281 -2.78 -19.08 20.01
C HIS A 281 -2.48 -18.74 21.48
N HIS A 282 -2.16 -17.47 21.76
CA HIS A 282 -1.91 -17.02 23.13
C HIS A 282 -3.17 -16.97 23.99
N LEU A 283 -4.31 -16.55 23.43
CA LEU A 283 -5.59 -16.63 24.15
C LEU A 283 -5.94 -18.07 24.54
N GLU A 284 -5.70 -19.03 23.64
CA GLU A 284 -5.92 -20.45 23.91
C GLU A 284 -5.02 -20.99 25.01
N ARG A 285 -3.71 -20.67 24.96
CA ARG A 285 -2.76 -21.03 26.03
C ARG A 285 -3.12 -20.41 27.38
N ALA A 286 -3.74 -19.23 27.38
CA ALA A 286 -4.27 -18.58 28.57
C ALA A 286 -5.61 -19.15 29.06
N GLY A 287 -6.18 -20.16 28.38
CA GLY A 287 -7.46 -20.78 28.74
C GLY A 287 -8.68 -19.88 28.44
N ILE A 288 -8.52 -18.85 27.60
CA ILE A 288 -9.61 -17.94 27.22
C ILE A 288 -10.40 -18.57 26.08
N SER A 289 -11.74 -18.54 26.16
CA SER A 289 -12.62 -19.11 25.13
C SER A 289 -12.91 -18.14 23.98
N ARG A 290 -12.86 -16.82 24.24
CA ARG A 290 -13.03 -15.78 23.24
C ARG A 290 -11.90 -15.85 22.19
N ARG A 291 -12.24 -15.57 20.93
CA ARG A 291 -11.28 -15.53 19.80
C ARG A 291 -11.36 -14.20 19.08
N CYS A 292 -10.20 -13.71 18.66
CA CYS A 292 -10.04 -12.52 17.84
C CYS A 292 -10.22 -12.87 16.36
N THR A 293 -11.17 -12.26 15.69
CA THR A 293 -11.41 -12.44 14.24
C THR A 293 -11.05 -11.19 13.43
N ASN A 294 -10.90 -10.04 14.08
CA ASN A 294 -10.54 -8.77 13.48
C ASN A 294 -9.93 -7.81 14.52
N PHE A 295 -9.09 -6.87 14.08
CA PHE A 295 -8.51 -5.83 14.93
C PHE A 295 -9.37 -4.55 14.98
N GLN A 296 -10.70 -4.70 14.95
CA GLN A 296 -11.68 -3.61 15.02
C GLN A 296 -12.65 -3.83 16.16
N SER A 297 -13.78 -4.51 15.93
CA SER A 297 -14.84 -4.71 16.91
C SER A 297 -14.42 -5.61 18.05
N ASP A 298 -13.52 -6.57 17.81
CA ASP A 298 -13.22 -7.60 18.80
C ASP A 298 -12.27 -7.09 19.90
N ILE A 299 -11.62 -5.94 19.69
CA ILE A 299 -10.60 -5.38 20.59
C ILE A 299 -11.09 -4.17 21.41
N VAL A 300 -12.29 -3.63 21.11
CA VAL A 300 -12.71 -2.30 21.63
C VAL A 300 -12.87 -2.25 23.15
N ASP A 301 -13.07 -3.40 23.77
CA ASP A 301 -13.25 -3.55 25.22
C ASP A 301 -11.95 -3.88 25.97
N SER A 302 -10.81 -3.89 25.27
CA SER A 302 -9.48 -4.19 25.80
C SER A 302 -9.34 -5.56 26.50
N GLU A 303 -10.32 -6.46 26.40
CA GLU A 303 -10.27 -7.76 27.09
C GLU A 303 -9.21 -8.66 26.44
N ILE A 304 -9.27 -8.79 25.10
CA ILE A 304 -8.31 -9.56 24.32
C ILE A 304 -6.88 -9.07 24.56
N TYR A 305 -6.68 -7.74 24.53
CA TYR A 305 -5.34 -7.17 24.76
C TYR A 305 -4.84 -7.39 26.17
N SER A 306 -5.70 -7.30 27.19
CA SER A 306 -5.30 -7.50 28.58
C SER A 306 -4.83 -8.94 28.81
N HIS A 307 -5.54 -9.93 28.26
CA HIS A 307 -5.13 -11.33 28.32
C HIS A 307 -3.87 -11.61 27.50
N LEU A 308 -3.80 -11.07 26.28
CA LEU A 308 -2.63 -11.21 25.42
C LEU A 308 -1.36 -10.65 26.10
N LEU A 309 -1.42 -9.42 26.60
CA LEU A 309 -0.31 -8.78 27.31
C LEU A 309 0.14 -9.61 28.51
N LYS A 310 -0.80 -10.14 29.30
CA LYS A 310 -0.46 -11.00 30.44
C LYS A 310 0.20 -12.31 30.00
N GLN A 311 -0.23 -12.89 28.87
CA GLN A 311 0.28 -14.15 28.37
C GLN A 311 1.68 -14.04 27.77
N ILE A 312 1.95 -12.96 27.03
CA ILE A 312 3.25 -12.75 26.37
C ILE A 312 4.28 -12.10 27.29
N ALA A 313 3.83 -11.46 28.38
CA ALA A 313 4.73 -10.89 29.38
C ALA A 313 5.55 -12.00 30.06
N GLY A 314 6.88 -11.84 30.05
CA GLY A 314 7.75 -12.64 30.90
C GLY A 314 7.45 -12.44 32.38
N ASN A 315 7.86 -13.40 33.22
CA ASN A 315 7.60 -13.38 34.67
C ASN A 315 8.09 -12.11 35.39
N GLU A 316 9.01 -11.37 34.79
CA GLU A 316 9.64 -10.18 35.37
C GLU A 316 8.88 -8.88 35.09
N ALA A 317 8.00 -8.82 34.09
CA ALA A 317 7.44 -7.56 33.59
C ALA A 317 6.26 -6.98 34.42
N ASP A 318 5.90 -7.61 35.54
CA ASP A 318 4.79 -7.23 36.45
C ASP A 318 3.49 -6.81 35.72
N VAL A 319 3.18 -7.46 34.59
CA VAL A 319 1.93 -7.23 33.86
C VAL A 319 0.78 -7.92 34.59
N ASN A 320 -0.33 -7.21 34.77
CA ASN A 320 -1.50 -7.71 35.49
C ASN A 320 -2.80 -7.51 34.69
N LEU A 321 -3.94 -7.95 35.26
CA LEU A 321 -5.27 -7.92 34.64
C LEU A 321 -6.19 -6.86 35.28
N ASP A 322 -5.65 -5.84 35.94
CA ASP A 322 -6.46 -4.84 36.66
C ASP A 322 -7.44 -4.10 35.74
N ALA A 323 -7.08 -3.93 34.46
CA ALA A 323 -7.95 -3.36 33.44
C ALA A 323 -9.34 -4.04 33.39
N LEU A 324 -9.41 -5.36 33.59
CA LEU A 324 -10.66 -6.12 33.49
C LEU A 324 -11.67 -5.79 34.61
N ARG A 325 -11.22 -5.15 35.70
CA ARG A 325 -12.10 -4.68 36.78
C ARG A 325 -12.73 -3.32 36.49
N GLU A 326 -12.17 -2.57 35.55
CA GLU A 326 -12.66 -1.25 35.18
C GLU A 326 -13.87 -1.39 34.26
N SER A 327 -14.93 -0.64 34.55
CA SER A 327 -16.19 -0.66 33.79
C SER A 327 -16.19 0.32 32.63
N ASP A 328 -15.52 1.46 32.78
CA ASP A 328 -15.39 2.44 31.72
C ASP A 328 -14.37 1.97 30.67
N LEU A 329 -14.79 1.88 29.40
CA LEU A 329 -13.95 1.31 28.35
C LEU A 329 -12.71 2.16 28.04
N GLN A 330 -12.81 3.48 28.20
CA GLN A 330 -11.69 4.38 27.93
C GLN A 330 -10.64 4.28 29.03
N GLN A 331 -11.05 4.29 30.30
CA GLN A 331 -10.16 4.08 31.44
C GLN A 331 -9.57 2.66 31.42
N ARG A 332 -10.36 1.65 31.07
CA ARG A 332 -9.88 0.29 30.86
C ARG A 332 -8.78 0.23 29.81
N ALA A 333 -8.98 0.88 28.66
CA ALA A 333 -8.00 0.94 27.60
C ALA A 333 -6.71 1.65 28.05
N GLU A 334 -6.80 2.71 28.85
CA GLU A 334 -5.62 3.36 29.44
C GLU A 334 -4.85 2.43 30.38
N ILE A 335 -5.54 1.72 31.28
CA ILE A 335 -4.89 0.75 32.18
C ILE A 335 -4.22 -0.37 31.37
N MET A 336 -4.86 -0.85 30.30
CA MET A 336 -4.29 -1.82 29.37
C MET A 336 -3.02 -1.28 28.68
N LEU A 337 -3.04 -0.05 28.19
CA LEU A 337 -1.87 0.60 27.58
C LEU A 337 -0.75 0.87 28.57
N GLN A 338 -1.05 1.08 29.86
CA GLN A 338 -0.04 1.12 30.93
C GLN A 338 0.62 -0.24 31.13
N GLN A 339 -0.12 -1.36 31.00
CA GLN A 339 0.49 -2.69 31.00
C GLN A 339 1.37 -2.90 29.77
N ALA A 340 0.96 -2.44 28.59
CA ALA A 340 1.79 -2.47 27.38
C ALA A 340 3.07 -1.64 27.52
N ALA A 341 3.03 -0.53 28.26
CA ALA A 341 4.21 0.30 28.55
C ALA A 341 5.27 -0.46 29.36
N LYS A 342 4.88 -1.36 30.27
CA LYS A 342 5.82 -2.22 31.01
C LYS A 342 6.62 -3.16 30.10
N LEU A 343 6.08 -3.44 28.92
CA LEU A 343 6.73 -4.23 27.87
C LEU A 343 7.44 -3.38 26.80
N ASN A 344 7.54 -2.06 27.01
CA ASN A 344 8.00 -1.08 26.02
C ASN A 344 7.20 -1.10 24.70
N CYS A 345 5.91 -1.44 24.76
CA CYS A 345 5.06 -1.64 23.59
C CYS A 345 3.85 -0.69 23.52
N ARG A 346 3.85 0.44 24.24
CA ARG A 346 2.71 1.37 24.31
C ARG A 346 2.38 2.08 22.98
N SER A 347 3.37 2.28 22.11
CA SER A 347 3.22 3.11 20.88
C SER A 347 2.06 2.67 19.97
N PHE A 348 1.65 3.60 19.09
CA PHE A 348 0.55 3.51 18.10
C PHE A 348 -0.87 3.75 18.60
N LEU A 349 -1.18 3.50 19.87
CA LEU A 349 -2.55 3.60 20.37
C LEU A 349 -2.69 4.61 21.50
N THR A 350 -3.74 5.41 21.40
CA THR A 350 -4.37 6.07 22.55
C THR A 350 -5.54 5.22 23.06
N PRO A 351 -6.02 5.44 24.30
CA PRO A 351 -7.21 4.75 24.81
C PRO A 351 -8.43 4.93 23.89
N GLN A 352 -8.56 6.12 23.29
CA GLN A 352 -9.65 6.44 22.38
C GLN A 352 -9.57 5.61 21.09
N ASP A 353 -8.37 5.31 20.57
CA ASP A 353 -8.17 4.53 19.34
C ASP A 353 -8.59 3.07 19.50
N VAL A 354 -8.36 2.51 20.70
CA VAL A 354 -8.79 1.16 21.09
C VAL A 354 -10.31 1.10 21.09
N VAL A 355 -10.94 1.96 21.90
CA VAL A 355 -12.41 2.02 22.02
C VAL A 355 -13.05 2.34 20.66
N ASN A 356 -12.35 3.12 19.83
CA ASN A 356 -12.84 3.45 18.51
C ASN A 356 -12.73 2.33 17.47
N GLY A 357 -11.96 1.27 17.74
CA GLY A 357 -11.71 0.18 16.80
C GLY A 357 -10.92 0.65 15.57
N VAL A 358 -9.95 1.55 15.75
CA VAL A 358 -9.15 2.10 14.64
C VAL A 358 -8.23 1.01 14.10
N TYR A 359 -8.69 0.32 13.06
CA TYR A 359 -8.06 -0.86 12.47
C TYR A 359 -6.54 -0.75 12.28
N LYS A 360 -6.06 0.29 11.57
CA LYS A 360 -4.64 0.42 11.23
C LYS A 360 -3.75 0.53 12.47
N LEU A 361 -4.17 1.33 13.45
CA LEU A 361 -3.41 1.54 14.69
C LEU A 361 -3.43 0.30 15.58
N ASN A 362 -4.55 -0.41 15.63
CA ASN A 362 -4.65 -1.68 16.34
C ASN A 362 -3.77 -2.76 15.69
N LEU A 363 -3.78 -2.87 14.36
CA LEU A 363 -2.88 -3.76 13.63
C LEU A 363 -1.40 -3.41 13.88
N ALA A 364 -1.06 -2.12 13.90
CA ALA A 364 0.30 -1.67 14.18
C ALA A 364 0.74 -2.00 15.61
N PHE A 365 -0.14 -1.80 16.60
CA PHE A 365 0.11 -2.16 17.99
C PHE A 365 0.32 -3.67 18.16
N VAL A 366 -0.52 -4.50 17.53
CA VAL A 366 -0.37 -5.96 17.58
C VAL A 366 0.92 -6.42 16.91
N ALA A 367 1.28 -5.83 15.77
CA ALA A 367 2.57 -6.10 15.13
C ALA A 367 3.75 -5.69 16.02
N ASN A 368 3.65 -4.54 16.70
CA ASN A 368 4.65 -4.08 17.66
C ASN A 368 4.80 -5.05 18.84
N LEU A 369 3.69 -5.55 19.38
CA LEU A 369 3.71 -6.57 20.44
C LEU A 369 4.38 -7.86 19.95
N PHE A 370 4.03 -8.34 18.75
CA PHE A 370 4.64 -9.53 18.18
C PHE A 370 6.15 -9.36 17.98
N ASN A 371 6.60 -8.24 17.42
CA ASN A 371 8.01 -8.02 17.12
C ASN A 371 8.89 -7.95 18.37
N ASN A 372 8.36 -7.43 19.48
CA ASN A 372 9.09 -7.32 20.74
C ASN A 372 8.93 -8.56 21.64
N HIS A 373 7.75 -9.18 21.63
CA HIS A 373 7.40 -10.30 22.50
C HIS A 373 6.62 -11.38 21.73
N PRO A 374 7.26 -12.12 20.79
CA PRO A 374 6.55 -13.17 20.05
C PRO A 374 5.99 -14.26 20.97
N GLY A 375 6.70 -14.59 22.05
CA GLY A 375 6.26 -15.61 23.01
C GLY A 375 6.06 -17.00 22.40
N LEU A 376 6.70 -17.29 21.26
CA LEU A 376 6.63 -18.59 20.59
C LEU A 376 7.89 -19.40 20.89
N ASP A 377 7.68 -20.65 21.30
CA ASP A 377 8.77 -21.59 21.54
C ASP A 377 9.46 -21.91 20.21
N LYS A 378 10.80 -21.91 20.19
CA LYS A 378 11.55 -22.31 19.00
C LYS A 378 11.52 -23.83 18.88
N PRO A 379 10.89 -24.41 17.85
CA PRO A 379 10.99 -25.85 17.61
C PRO A 379 12.44 -26.25 17.31
N GLU A 380 12.87 -27.40 17.85
CA GLU A 380 14.27 -27.86 17.76
C GLU A 380 14.71 -28.16 16.32
N GLN A 381 13.80 -28.66 15.48
CA GLN A 381 13.99 -28.87 14.04
C GLN A 381 12.65 -28.70 13.32
N ILE A 382 12.61 -27.87 12.28
CA ILE A 382 11.47 -27.75 11.37
C ILE A 382 11.92 -28.30 10.01
N GLU A 383 11.42 -29.48 9.63
CA GLU A 383 11.65 -30.01 8.28
C GLU A 383 11.11 -29.04 7.21
N GLY A 384 11.94 -28.70 6.21
CA GLY A 384 11.57 -27.83 5.10
C GLY A 384 11.79 -26.33 5.31
N LEU A 385 12.23 -25.88 6.50
CA LEU A 385 12.50 -24.46 6.75
C LEU A 385 13.63 -23.89 5.89
N GLU A 386 14.69 -24.68 5.63
CA GLU A 386 15.83 -24.26 4.79
C GLU A 386 15.45 -24.00 3.33
N SER A 387 14.34 -24.57 2.84
CA SER A 387 13.86 -24.38 1.47
C SER A 387 12.89 -23.21 1.29
N ILE A 388 12.63 -22.43 2.36
CA ILE A 388 11.53 -21.46 2.46
C ILE A 388 12.01 -20.00 2.42
N GLU A 389 13.33 -19.75 2.33
CA GLU A 389 13.88 -18.39 2.29
C GLU A 389 13.48 -17.64 1.00
N GLU A 390 12.92 -16.44 1.15
CA GLU A 390 12.67 -15.53 0.03
C GLU A 390 13.99 -15.03 -0.53
N THR A 391 14.27 -15.38 -1.78
CA THR A 391 15.44 -14.91 -2.52
C THR A 391 15.37 -13.41 -2.80
N ARG A 392 16.54 -12.79 -3.00
CA ARG A 392 16.66 -11.37 -3.41
C ARG A 392 15.87 -11.03 -4.68
N GLU A 393 15.82 -11.96 -5.64
CA GLU A 393 15.08 -11.79 -6.89
C GLU A 393 13.56 -11.75 -6.64
N GLU A 394 13.04 -12.68 -5.83
CA GLU A 394 11.62 -12.71 -5.43
C GLU A 394 11.21 -11.43 -4.71
N LYS A 395 12.00 -11.00 -3.73
CA LYS A 395 11.76 -9.75 -2.97
C LYS A 395 11.72 -8.53 -3.90
N THR A 396 12.63 -8.46 -4.86
CA THR A 396 12.71 -7.34 -5.82
C THR A 396 11.47 -7.31 -6.73
N TYR A 397 11.07 -8.47 -7.26
CA TYR A 397 9.86 -8.58 -8.07
C TYR A 397 8.59 -8.25 -7.29
N ARG A 398 8.47 -8.74 -6.05
CA ARG A 398 7.36 -8.42 -5.16
C ARG A 398 7.26 -6.92 -4.90
N ASN A 399 8.38 -6.28 -4.54
CA ASN A 399 8.42 -4.84 -4.30
C ASN A 399 8.07 -4.05 -5.56
N TRP A 400 8.60 -4.45 -6.73
CA TRP A 400 8.25 -3.83 -8.00
C TRP A 400 6.74 -3.91 -8.27
N MET A 401 6.12 -5.09 -8.19
CA MET A 401 4.69 -5.28 -8.42
C MET A 401 3.83 -4.47 -7.44
N ASN A 402 4.14 -4.52 -6.15
CA ASN A 402 3.41 -3.78 -5.13
C ASN A 402 3.52 -2.26 -5.33
N SER A 403 4.68 -1.78 -5.77
CA SER A 403 4.88 -0.36 -6.09
C SER A 403 4.11 0.12 -7.32
N MET A 404 3.64 -0.79 -8.18
CA MET A 404 2.72 -0.48 -9.29
C MET A 404 1.25 -0.36 -8.82
N GLY A 405 0.97 -0.64 -7.55
CA GLY A 405 -0.37 -0.49 -6.97
C GLY A 405 -1.33 -1.65 -7.29
N VAL A 406 -0.80 -2.85 -7.49
CA VAL A 406 -1.63 -4.05 -7.75
C VAL A 406 -2.52 -4.40 -6.55
N ALA A 407 -3.70 -4.96 -6.84
CA ALA A 407 -4.65 -5.43 -5.84
C ALA A 407 -5.14 -6.86 -6.16
N PRO A 408 -5.05 -7.84 -5.24
CA PRO A 408 -4.55 -7.72 -3.86
C PRO A 408 -3.04 -7.45 -3.80
N HIS A 409 -2.58 -7.02 -2.62
CA HIS A 409 -1.15 -6.85 -2.33
C HIS A 409 -0.45 -8.21 -2.40
N VAL A 410 0.71 -8.26 -3.04
CA VAL A 410 1.48 -9.49 -3.22
C VAL A 410 2.36 -9.72 -1.99
N ASN A 411 2.11 -10.82 -1.28
CA ASN A 411 2.91 -11.27 -0.14
C ASN A 411 3.80 -12.45 -0.58
N TRP A 412 3.22 -13.44 -1.26
CA TRP A 412 3.94 -14.61 -1.74
C TRP A 412 3.67 -14.85 -3.23
N LEU A 413 4.72 -14.74 -4.05
CA LEU A 413 4.60 -14.68 -5.52
C LEU A 413 3.81 -15.87 -6.09
N TYR A 414 4.11 -17.07 -5.63
CA TYR A 414 3.63 -18.29 -6.26
C TYR A 414 2.17 -18.60 -5.96
N SER A 415 1.62 -18.09 -4.85
CA SER A 415 0.19 -18.20 -4.56
C SER A 415 -0.61 -17.03 -5.09
N ASP A 416 -0.05 -15.82 -4.96
CA ASP A 416 -0.80 -14.58 -5.19
C ASP A 416 -0.93 -14.28 -6.69
N LEU A 417 -0.05 -14.85 -7.52
CA LEU A 417 -0.14 -14.76 -8.98
C LEU A 417 -0.89 -15.94 -9.63
N ALA A 418 -1.19 -16.99 -8.87
CA ALA A 418 -1.73 -18.25 -9.39
C ALA A 418 -3.16 -18.17 -9.97
N ASP A 419 -3.84 -17.04 -9.82
CA ASP A 419 -5.15 -16.79 -10.41
C ASP A 419 -5.13 -15.81 -11.60
N GLY A 420 -3.95 -15.30 -11.95
CA GLY A 420 -3.73 -14.37 -13.06
C GLY A 420 -4.17 -12.92 -12.82
N LEU A 421 -4.88 -12.58 -11.75
CA LEU A 421 -5.49 -11.25 -11.58
C LEU A 421 -4.47 -10.13 -11.43
N VAL A 422 -3.40 -10.36 -10.67
CA VAL A 422 -2.28 -9.42 -10.54
C VAL A 422 -1.53 -9.29 -11.86
N ILE A 423 -1.32 -10.41 -12.57
CA ILE A 423 -0.63 -10.43 -13.87
C ILE A 423 -1.39 -9.57 -14.89
N PHE A 424 -2.72 -9.65 -14.94
CA PHE A 424 -3.53 -8.80 -15.81
C PHE A 424 -3.40 -7.30 -15.50
N GLN A 425 -3.36 -6.92 -14.23
CA GLN A 425 -3.15 -5.52 -13.86
C GLN A 425 -1.80 -5.02 -14.37
N LEU A 426 -0.73 -5.82 -14.25
CA LEU A 426 0.59 -5.47 -14.76
C LEU A 426 0.59 -5.36 -16.30
N PHE A 427 -0.11 -6.23 -17.02
CA PHE A 427 -0.27 -6.11 -18.46
C PHE A 427 -0.92 -4.78 -18.87
N ASP A 428 -1.96 -4.34 -18.18
CA ASP A 428 -2.61 -3.04 -18.44
C ASP A 428 -1.73 -1.85 -18.02
N VAL A 429 -0.87 -1.99 -17.00
CA VAL A 429 0.15 -0.98 -16.67
C VAL A 429 1.17 -0.84 -17.81
N ILE A 430 1.60 -1.95 -18.40
CA ILE A 430 2.57 -1.97 -19.51
C ILE A 430 1.94 -1.45 -20.80
N LYS A 431 0.74 -1.93 -21.13
CA LYS A 431 0.00 -1.56 -22.34
C LYS A 431 -1.49 -1.41 -22.00
N PRO A 432 -1.94 -0.18 -21.70
CA PRO A 432 -3.33 0.08 -21.35
C PRO A 432 -4.32 -0.47 -22.38
N GLY A 433 -5.30 -1.24 -21.92
CA GLY A 433 -6.38 -1.79 -22.75
C GLY A 433 -6.02 -3.09 -23.48
N ILE A 434 -4.88 -3.71 -23.19
CA ILE A 434 -4.52 -5.01 -23.76
C ILE A 434 -5.37 -6.14 -23.14
N VAL A 435 -5.79 -5.99 -21.88
CA VAL A 435 -6.58 -6.99 -21.19
C VAL A 435 -8.05 -6.81 -21.53
N ASN A 436 -8.66 -7.86 -22.09
CA ASN A 436 -10.11 -7.95 -22.19
C ASN A 436 -10.68 -8.47 -20.87
N TRP A 437 -11.03 -7.55 -19.96
CA TRP A 437 -11.60 -7.87 -18.66
C TRP A 437 -12.93 -8.63 -18.68
N SER A 438 -13.64 -8.66 -19.81
CA SER A 438 -14.86 -9.46 -19.94
C SER A 438 -14.58 -10.96 -20.02
N ARG A 439 -13.33 -11.35 -20.33
CA ARG A 439 -12.86 -12.75 -20.36
C ARG A 439 -12.26 -13.20 -19.03
N VAL A 440 -12.03 -12.28 -18.10
CA VAL A 440 -11.30 -12.54 -16.84
C VAL A 440 -12.26 -12.93 -15.74
N HIS A 441 -12.00 -14.08 -15.11
CA HIS A 441 -12.70 -14.50 -13.91
C HIS A 441 -12.18 -13.74 -12.70
N LYS A 442 -12.99 -12.80 -12.17
CA LYS A 442 -12.65 -11.99 -10.99
C LYS A 442 -13.15 -12.59 -9.67
N ARG A 443 -14.12 -13.50 -9.76
CA ARG A 443 -14.68 -14.23 -8.62
C ARG A 443 -14.73 -15.69 -9.01
N PHE A 444 -14.28 -16.55 -8.11
CA PHE A 444 -14.13 -17.96 -8.37
C PHE A 444 -15.24 -18.77 -7.70
N THR A 445 -15.94 -19.57 -8.47
CA THR A 445 -17.00 -20.45 -7.98
C THR A 445 -16.36 -21.67 -7.31
N PRO A 446 -16.77 -22.08 -6.09
CA PRO A 446 -16.09 -23.16 -5.36
C PRO A 446 -15.87 -24.45 -6.17
N LEU A 447 -16.86 -24.86 -6.98
CA LEU A 447 -16.80 -26.06 -7.82
C LEU A 447 -15.95 -25.92 -9.09
N ARG A 448 -15.70 -24.69 -9.56
CA ARG A 448 -14.98 -24.41 -10.83
C ARG A 448 -13.70 -23.58 -10.62
N LYS A 449 -13.37 -23.24 -9.37
CA LYS A 449 -12.27 -22.36 -8.99
C LYS A 449 -10.96 -22.73 -9.66
N PHE A 450 -10.63 -24.02 -9.70
CA PHE A 450 -9.41 -24.48 -10.36
C PHE A 450 -9.44 -24.19 -11.87
N MET A 451 -10.52 -24.54 -12.57
CA MET A 451 -10.64 -24.31 -14.01
C MET A 451 -10.69 -22.83 -14.38
N GLU A 452 -11.42 -22.01 -13.61
CA GLU A 452 -11.52 -20.57 -13.81
C GLU A 452 -10.16 -19.86 -13.62
N LYS A 453 -9.36 -20.30 -12.62
CA LYS A 453 -7.99 -19.80 -12.45
C LYS A 453 -7.07 -20.24 -13.58
N LEU A 454 -7.17 -21.49 -14.00
CA LEU A 454 -6.39 -22.02 -15.13
C LEU A 454 -6.71 -21.29 -16.44
N GLU A 455 -7.99 -21.00 -16.70
CA GLU A 455 -8.43 -20.19 -17.84
C GLU A 455 -7.82 -18.78 -17.79
N ASN A 456 -7.81 -18.13 -16.63
CA ASN A 456 -7.11 -16.85 -16.45
C ASN A 456 -5.61 -16.98 -16.75
N CYS A 457 -4.92 -17.96 -16.17
CA CYS A 457 -3.48 -18.13 -16.37
C CYS A 457 -3.13 -18.44 -17.84
N ASN A 458 -3.95 -19.24 -18.54
CA ASN A 458 -3.79 -19.46 -19.98
C ASN A 458 -3.93 -18.16 -20.76
N TYR A 459 -4.93 -17.33 -20.43
CA TYR A 459 -5.10 -16.03 -21.07
C TYR A 459 -3.92 -15.08 -20.78
N ALA A 460 -3.36 -15.09 -19.57
CA ALA A 460 -2.17 -14.33 -19.24
C ALA A 460 -0.96 -14.72 -20.11
N VAL A 461 -0.75 -16.02 -20.34
CA VAL A 461 0.31 -16.52 -21.24
C VAL A 461 0.06 -16.07 -22.69
N ASP A 462 -1.19 -16.09 -23.16
CA ASP A 462 -1.54 -15.63 -24.51
C ASP A 462 -1.27 -14.13 -24.69
N LEU A 463 -1.57 -13.30 -23.68
CA LEU A 463 -1.21 -11.88 -23.69
C LEU A 463 0.30 -11.67 -23.75
N GLY A 464 1.08 -12.45 -23.00
CA GLY A 464 2.53 -12.43 -23.07
C GLY A 464 3.06 -12.77 -24.47
N LYS A 465 2.48 -13.79 -25.13
CA LYS A 465 2.82 -14.12 -26.53
C LYS A 465 2.46 -13.00 -27.51
N GLN A 466 1.33 -12.30 -27.30
CA GLN A 466 0.95 -11.14 -28.11
C GLN A 466 1.95 -9.99 -27.96
N LEU A 467 2.49 -9.79 -26.75
CA LEU A 467 3.57 -8.85 -26.45
C LEU A 467 4.98 -9.37 -26.80
N LYS A 468 5.08 -10.50 -27.49
CA LYS A 468 6.34 -11.12 -27.94
C LYS A 468 7.29 -11.51 -26.80
N PHE A 469 6.74 -11.86 -25.64
CA PHE A 469 7.53 -12.43 -24.56
C PHE A 469 8.08 -13.81 -24.96
N SER A 470 9.28 -14.13 -24.48
CA SER A 470 9.87 -15.44 -24.67
C SER A 470 9.31 -16.44 -23.65
N LEU A 471 8.14 -17.00 -23.95
CA LEU A 471 7.40 -17.94 -23.09
C LEU A 471 7.49 -19.40 -23.56
N VAL A 472 8.62 -19.79 -24.16
CA VAL A 472 8.83 -21.18 -24.61
C VAL A 472 8.82 -22.11 -23.40
N GLY A 473 7.91 -23.09 -23.40
CA GLY A 473 7.76 -24.04 -22.30
C GLY A 473 6.97 -23.51 -21.09
N ILE A 474 6.35 -22.33 -21.17
CA ILE A 474 5.47 -21.80 -20.11
C ILE A 474 4.01 -21.94 -20.55
N ALA A 475 3.22 -22.70 -19.78
CA ALA A 475 1.78 -22.86 -19.93
C ALA A 475 1.02 -22.19 -18.76
N GLY A 476 -0.29 -22.00 -18.92
CA GLY A 476 -1.11 -21.45 -17.83
C GLY A 476 -1.16 -22.35 -16.60
N GLN A 477 -1.01 -23.67 -16.79
CA GLN A 477 -0.93 -24.64 -15.69
C GLN A 477 0.27 -24.36 -14.79
N ASP A 478 1.44 -24.07 -15.36
CA ASP A 478 2.66 -23.79 -14.57
C ASP A 478 2.48 -22.58 -13.64
N LEU A 479 1.78 -21.55 -14.12
CA LEU A 479 1.45 -20.36 -13.31
C LEU A 479 0.40 -20.69 -12.24
N ASN A 480 -0.62 -21.46 -12.60
CA ASN A 480 -1.69 -21.84 -11.66
C ASN A 480 -1.20 -22.76 -10.54
N ASP A 481 -0.23 -23.63 -10.84
CA ASP A 481 0.44 -24.50 -9.87
C ASP A 481 1.50 -23.76 -9.04
N GLY A 482 1.82 -22.51 -9.39
CA GLY A 482 2.83 -21.72 -8.68
C GLY A 482 4.26 -22.21 -8.91
N ASN A 483 4.58 -22.71 -10.12
CA ASN A 483 5.93 -23.14 -10.45
C ASN A 483 6.91 -21.97 -10.32
N ALA A 484 7.89 -22.10 -9.42
CA ALA A 484 8.76 -21.00 -9.04
C ALA A 484 9.55 -20.42 -10.23
N THR A 485 10.30 -21.27 -10.93
CA THR A 485 11.15 -20.89 -12.06
C THR A 485 10.36 -20.24 -13.18
N LEU A 486 9.22 -20.82 -13.55
CA LEU A 486 8.43 -20.35 -14.68
C LEU A 486 7.64 -19.08 -14.34
N THR A 487 7.20 -18.94 -13.08
CA THR A 487 6.57 -17.71 -12.57
C THR A 487 7.58 -16.56 -12.56
N LEU A 488 8.79 -16.77 -12.01
CA LEU A 488 9.86 -15.76 -12.03
C LEU A 488 10.26 -15.37 -13.46
N ALA A 489 10.31 -16.33 -14.38
CA ALA A 489 10.59 -16.06 -15.79
C ALA A 489 9.54 -15.13 -16.42
N LEU A 490 8.25 -15.33 -16.13
CA LEU A 490 7.17 -14.45 -16.60
C LEU A 490 7.26 -13.06 -15.95
N ILE A 491 7.49 -12.97 -14.63
CA ILE A 491 7.59 -11.68 -13.93
C ILE A 491 8.76 -10.86 -14.49
N TRP A 492 9.91 -11.49 -14.74
CA TRP A 492 11.03 -10.84 -15.40
C TRP A 492 10.63 -10.25 -16.76
N GLN A 493 9.91 -11.01 -17.60
CA GLN A 493 9.46 -10.52 -18.91
C GLN A 493 8.51 -9.32 -18.76
N LEU A 494 7.61 -9.33 -17.76
CA LEU A 494 6.73 -8.21 -17.44
C LEU A 494 7.53 -6.98 -17.01
N MET A 495 8.47 -7.12 -16.08
CA MET A 495 9.32 -6.02 -15.59
C MET A 495 10.17 -5.43 -16.72
N ARG A 496 10.78 -6.28 -17.56
CA ARG A 496 11.53 -5.87 -18.75
C ARG A 496 10.65 -5.10 -19.73
N ALA A 497 9.47 -5.62 -20.04
CA ALA A 497 8.55 -4.97 -20.96
C ALA A 497 8.06 -3.62 -20.44
N TYR A 498 7.77 -3.52 -19.14
CA TYR A 498 7.46 -2.25 -18.48
C TYR A 498 8.57 -1.22 -18.68
N THR A 499 9.81 -1.56 -18.35
CA THR A 499 10.96 -0.65 -18.48
C THR A 499 11.17 -0.19 -19.93
N LEU A 500 11.13 -1.11 -20.90
CA LEU A 500 11.28 -0.77 -22.32
C LEU A 500 10.09 0.04 -22.87
N SER A 501 8.88 -0.18 -22.36
CA SER A 501 7.70 0.59 -22.75
C SER A 501 7.81 2.05 -22.30
N ILE A 502 8.39 2.30 -21.10
CA ILE A 502 8.67 3.65 -20.60
C ILE A 502 9.69 4.33 -21.51
N LEU A 503 10.80 3.66 -21.81
CA LEU A 503 11.84 4.19 -22.69
C LEU A 503 11.29 4.55 -24.08
N SER A 504 10.54 3.63 -24.69
CA SER A 504 9.98 3.85 -26.03
C SER A 504 8.99 5.02 -26.06
N ARG A 505 8.20 5.19 -24.99
CA ARG A 505 7.30 6.34 -24.85
C ARG A 505 8.04 7.67 -24.71
N LEU A 506 9.17 7.68 -24.01
CA LEU A 506 9.97 8.88 -23.77
C LEU A 506 10.84 9.28 -24.97
N ALA A 507 11.40 8.31 -25.67
CA ALA A 507 12.26 8.57 -26.83
C ALA A 507 11.51 9.19 -28.02
N ASN A 508 10.18 9.01 -28.08
CA ASN A 508 9.31 9.50 -29.16
C ASN A 508 9.78 9.10 -30.58
N THR A 509 10.59 8.04 -30.69
CA THR A 509 11.22 7.61 -31.94
C THR A 509 10.35 6.68 -32.79
N GLY A 510 9.14 6.32 -32.32
CA GLY A 510 8.24 5.38 -33.00
C GLY A 510 8.77 3.93 -33.09
N ASN A 511 10.05 3.70 -32.80
CA ASN A 511 10.72 2.42 -32.81
C ASN A 511 10.90 1.90 -31.37
N PRO A 512 10.70 0.60 -31.12
CA PRO A 512 10.93 0.02 -29.80
C PRO A 512 12.41 0.12 -29.41
N ILE A 513 12.68 0.65 -28.21
CA ILE A 513 14.05 0.64 -27.69
C ILE A 513 14.46 -0.79 -27.34
N ILE A 514 15.65 -1.19 -27.81
CA ILE A 514 16.24 -2.49 -27.51
C ILE A 514 17.51 -2.35 -26.66
N GLU A 515 17.90 -3.43 -25.98
CA GLU A 515 19.03 -3.50 -25.06
C GLU A 515 20.35 -2.93 -25.61
N LYS A 516 20.61 -3.13 -26.91
CA LYS A 516 21.81 -2.60 -27.59
C LYS A 516 21.83 -1.07 -27.61
N GLU A 517 20.68 -0.43 -27.76
CA GLU A 517 20.57 1.02 -27.79
C GLU A 517 20.85 1.64 -26.42
N ILE A 518 20.50 0.95 -25.33
CA ILE A 518 20.83 1.36 -23.97
C ILE A 518 22.35 1.39 -23.78
N VAL A 519 23.06 0.33 -24.19
CA VAL A 519 24.53 0.28 -24.10
C VAL A 519 25.19 1.38 -24.94
N GLN A 520 24.66 1.64 -26.14
CA GLN A 520 25.16 2.72 -26.99
C GLN A 520 24.96 4.08 -26.33
N TRP A 521 23.76 4.34 -25.78
CA TRP A 521 23.45 5.58 -25.08
C TRP A 521 24.37 5.79 -23.86
N VAL A 522 24.60 4.76 -23.04
CA VAL A 522 25.50 4.84 -21.88
C VAL A 522 26.90 5.31 -22.31
N ASN A 523 27.48 4.67 -23.32
CA ASN A 523 28.83 5.00 -23.77
C ASN A 523 28.90 6.38 -24.42
N THR A 524 27.90 6.77 -25.20
CA THR A 524 27.81 8.13 -25.75
C THR A 524 27.75 9.16 -24.63
N ARG A 525 26.88 8.97 -23.63
CA ARG A 525 26.72 9.91 -22.53
C ARG A 525 27.98 10.05 -21.67
N LEU A 526 28.66 8.94 -21.39
CA LEU A 526 29.94 8.95 -20.68
C LEU A 526 31.03 9.68 -21.46
N ALA A 527 31.11 9.44 -22.78
CA ALA A 527 32.09 10.10 -23.65
C ALA A 527 31.85 11.61 -23.76
N ASP A 528 30.59 12.03 -23.91
CA ASP A 528 30.20 13.45 -23.98
C ASP A 528 30.54 14.20 -22.69
N ALA A 529 30.45 13.51 -21.54
CA ALA A 529 30.86 14.04 -20.23
C ALA A 529 32.37 13.86 -19.93
N GLY A 530 33.18 13.42 -20.89
CA GLY A 530 34.63 13.23 -20.73
C GLY A 530 35.04 12.10 -19.79
N LYS A 531 34.13 11.19 -19.44
CA LYS A 531 34.41 10.04 -18.57
C LYS A 531 35.16 8.96 -19.36
N GLN A 532 36.06 8.25 -18.67
CA GLN A 532 36.87 7.19 -19.27
C GLN A 532 36.21 5.81 -19.18
N SER A 533 35.22 5.67 -18.31
CA SER A 533 34.44 4.46 -18.10
C SER A 533 33.65 4.09 -19.36
N GLN A 534 33.58 2.79 -19.68
CA GLN A 534 32.85 2.25 -20.83
C GLN A 534 32.14 0.95 -20.47
N LEU A 535 30.97 0.73 -21.08
CA LEU A 535 30.14 -0.45 -20.88
C LEU A 535 30.10 -1.29 -22.15
N ARG A 536 30.63 -2.53 -22.13
CA ARG A 536 30.57 -3.41 -23.31
C ARG A 536 29.21 -4.10 -23.48
N ASN A 537 28.64 -4.57 -22.39
CA ASN A 537 27.33 -5.23 -22.30
C ASN A 537 26.94 -5.35 -20.81
N PHE A 538 25.75 -5.88 -20.51
CA PHE A 538 25.27 -5.99 -19.13
C PHE A 538 25.91 -7.11 -18.29
N ASN A 539 26.81 -7.92 -18.88
CA ASN A 539 27.61 -8.94 -18.19
C ASN A 539 29.06 -8.47 -18.00
N ASP A 540 29.37 -7.20 -18.27
CA ASP A 540 30.74 -6.68 -18.22
C ASP A 540 31.27 -6.67 -16.78
N PRO A 541 32.37 -7.40 -16.46
CA PRO A 541 32.94 -7.43 -15.13
C PRO A 541 33.36 -6.04 -14.60
N ALA A 542 33.60 -5.07 -15.48
CA ALA A 542 33.92 -3.70 -15.10
C ALA A 542 32.79 -2.99 -14.34
N ILE A 543 31.57 -3.53 -14.36
CA ILE A 543 30.42 -3.01 -13.61
C ILE A 543 30.56 -3.29 -12.10
N ALA A 544 31.30 -4.33 -11.73
CA ALA A 544 31.31 -4.87 -10.37
C ALA A 544 31.81 -3.89 -9.31
N ASP A 545 32.64 -2.91 -9.67
CA ASP A 545 33.15 -1.90 -8.73
C ASP A 545 32.21 -0.68 -8.54
N GLY A 546 31.08 -0.67 -9.26
CA GLY A 546 30.05 0.36 -9.22
C GLY A 546 30.41 1.68 -9.89
N LYS A 547 31.66 1.88 -10.35
CA LYS A 547 32.13 3.20 -10.82
C LYS A 547 31.51 3.62 -12.14
N ILE A 548 31.23 2.69 -13.06
CA ILE A 548 30.53 2.99 -14.31
C ILE A 548 29.15 3.59 -14.03
N VAL A 549 28.46 3.07 -13.01
CA VAL A 549 27.14 3.57 -12.60
C VAL A 549 27.29 4.97 -11.98
N ILE A 550 28.28 5.16 -11.11
CA ILE A 550 28.58 6.47 -10.49
C ILE A 550 28.92 7.53 -11.54
N ASP A 551 29.81 7.22 -12.48
CA ASP A 551 30.23 8.12 -13.54
C ASP A 551 29.06 8.50 -14.46
N LEU A 552 28.16 7.55 -14.73
CA LEU A 552 26.97 7.83 -15.53
C LEU A 552 25.99 8.75 -14.79
N ILE A 553 25.81 8.57 -13.48
CA ILE A 553 24.98 9.48 -12.67
C ILE A 553 25.53 10.92 -12.75
N ASP A 554 26.84 11.09 -12.59
CA ASP A 554 27.49 12.39 -12.73
C ASP A 554 27.39 12.94 -14.17
N ALA A 555 27.46 12.08 -15.18
CA ALA A 555 27.27 12.48 -16.58
C ALA A 555 25.82 12.91 -16.90
N ILE A 556 24.82 12.34 -16.24
CA ILE A 556 23.42 12.76 -16.37
C ILE A 556 23.20 14.09 -15.64
N LYS A 557 23.72 14.19 -14.41
CA LYS A 557 23.56 15.35 -13.54
C LYS A 557 24.91 15.75 -12.94
N GLU A 558 25.58 16.67 -13.61
CA GLU A 558 26.93 17.12 -13.24
C GLU A 558 26.98 17.65 -11.81
N GLY A 559 27.98 17.21 -11.04
CA GLY A 559 28.19 17.63 -9.66
C GLY A 559 27.25 16.97 -8.65
N SER A 560 26.46 15.99 -9.07
CA SER A 560 25.63 15.19 -8.15
C SER A 560 26.46 14.23 -7.30
N ILE A 561 27.59 13.75 -7.80
CA ILE A 561 28.47 12.80 -7.13
C ILE A 561 29.55 13.53 -6.32
N ASN A 562 29.75 13.12 -5.06
CA ASN A 562 30.97 13.44 -4.33
C ASN A 562 31.97 12.29 -4.47
N TYR A 563 32.93 12.44 -5.38
CA TYR A 563 33.95 11.43 -5.64
C TYR A 563 34.88 11.14 -4.46
N GLU A 564 34.98 12.03 -3.46
CA GLU A 564 35.75 11.78 -2.24
C GLU A 564 35.15 10.64 -1.39
N LEU A 565 33.86 10.36 -1.56
CA LEU A 565 33.16 9.27 -0.88
C LEU A 565 33.26 7.93 -1.61
N VAL A 566 33.78 7.94 -2.85
CA VAL A 566 33.93 6.75 -3.69
C VAL A 566 35.20 6.02 -3.29
N ARG A 567 35.06 4.74 -2.94
CA ARG A 567 36.18 3.93 -2.48
C ARG A 567 36.98 3.36 -3.67
N THR A 568 38.30 3.29 -3.52
CA THR A 568 39.23 2.97 -4.63
C THR A 568 40.11 1.75 -4.39
N SER A 569 40.02 1.08 -3.22
CA SER A 569 40.92 -0.06 -2.92
C SER A 569 40.60 -1.33 -3.72
N GLY A 570 39.40 -1.43 -4.29
CA GLY A 570 38.99 -2.54 -5.15
C GLY A 570 38.63 -3.83 -4.41
N THR A 571 38.46 -3.78 -3.10
CA THR A 571 37.95 -4.91 -2.31
C THR A 571 36.47 -5.16 -2.59
N GLN A 572 35.97 -6.37 -2.30
CA GLN A 572 34.54 -6.68 -2.41
C GLN A 572 33.67 -5.78 -1.53
N GLU A 573 34.16 -5.42 -0.34
CA GLU A 573 33.47 -4.48 0.55
C GLU A 573 33.39 -3.08 -0.06
N ASP A 574 34.47 -2.60 -0.69
CA ASP A 574 34.49 -1.30 -1.35
C ASP A 574 33.59 -1.26 -2.57
N ASN A 575 33.57 -2.34 -3.35
CA ASN A 575 32.67 -2.50 -4.48
C ASN A 575 31.20 -2.44 -4.03
N LEU A 576 30.87 -3.14 -2.94
CA LEU A 576 29.52 -3.12 -2.37
C LEU A 576 29.17 -1.74 -1.82
N ALA A 577 30.11 -1.07 -1.13
CA ALA A 577 29.92 0.29 -0.64
C ALA A 577 29.73 1.30 -1.78
N ASN A 578 30.44 1.14 -2.90
CA ASN A 578 30.25 1.97 -4.09
C ASN A 578 28.90 1.69 -4.75
N ALA A 579 28.47 0.42 -4.84
CA ALA A 579 27.16 0.05 -5.38
C ALA A 579 26.00 0.60 -4.53
N LYS A 580 26.10 0.53 -3.19
CA LYS A 580 25.15 1.15 -2.25
C LYS A 580 25.02 2.65 -2.47
N TYR A 581 26.17 3.33 -2.62
CA TYR A 581 26.21 4.75 -2.91
C TYR A 581 25.61 5.06 -4.29
N ALA A 582 25.97 4.30 -5.32
CA ALA A 582 25.49 4.47 -6.69
C ALA A 582 23.96 4.34 -6.77
N ILE A 583 23.37 3.31 -6.17
CA ILE A 583 21.90 3.14 -6.15
C ILE A 583 21.21 4.30 -5.45
N SER A 584 21.74 4.73 -4.29
CA SER A 584 21.16 5.86 -3.56
C SER A 584 21.27 7.16 -4.35
N MET A 585 22.40 7.39 -5.03
CA MET A 585 22.58 8.56 -5.89
C MET A 585 21.69 8.51 -7.14
N ALA A 586 21.51 7.35 -7.76
CA ALA A 586 20.57 7.16 -8.87
C ALA A 586 19.13 7.52 -8.44
N ARG A 587 18.71 7.03 -7.27
CA ARG A 587 17.39 7.37 -6.70
C ARG A 587 17.27 8.85 -6.35
N LYS A 588 18.33 9.47 -5.82
CA LYS A 588 18.39 10.91 -5.48
C LYS A 588 18.19 11.81 -6.70
N ILE A 589 18.71 11.41 -7.86
CA ILE A 589 18.47 12.14 -9.12
C ILE A 589 17.12 11.80 -9.78
N GLY A 590 16.37 10.84 -9.23
CA GLY A 590 15.01 10.49 -9.67
C GLY A 590 14.88 9.17 -10.43
N ALA A 591 15.96 8.41 -10.62
CA ALA A 591 15.91 7.15 -11.35
C ALA A 591 15.26 6.04 -10.50
N ARG A 592 14.20 5.42 -11.04
CA ARG A 592 13.38 4.40 -10.34
C ARG A 592 14.03 3.02 -10.33
N VAL A 593 15.17 2.91 -9.64
CA VAL A 593 16.01 1.70 -9.60
C VAL A 593 15.55 0.75 -8.48
N TYR A 594 15.21 -0.48 -8.87
CA TYR A 594 14.84 -1.58 -7.97
C TYR A 594 15.98 -2.57 -7.70
N ALA A 595 17.06 -2.53 -8.49
CA ALA A 595 18.22 -3.40 -8.29
C ALA A 595 18.83 -3.18 -6.90
N LEU A 596 19.39 -4.25 -6.35
CA LEU A 596 20.14 -4.24 -5.10
C LEU A 596 21.63 -3.96 -5.36
N PRO A 597 22.38 -3.47 -4.36
CA PRO A 597 23.83 -3.26 -4.50
C PRO A 597 24.57 -4.50 -4.97
N GLU A 598 24.16 -5.67 -4.48
CA GLU A 598 24.77 -6.94 -4.81
C GLU A 598 24.52 -7.35 -6.27
N ASP A 599 23.41 -6.91 -6.87
CA ASP A 599 23.14 -7.17 -8.29
C ASP A 599 24.18 -6.49 -9.19
N ILE A 600 24.74 -5.35 -8.75
CA ILE A 600 25.81 -4.64 -9.44
C ILE A 600 27.13 -5.37 -9.21
N THR A 601 27.48 -5.68 -7.96
CA THR A 601 28.78 -6.31 -7.64
C THR A 601 28.90 -7.73 -8.17
N GLU A 602 27.79 -8.48 -8.23
CA GLU A 602 27.71 -9.82 -8.82
C GLU A 602 27.41 -9.80 -10.32
N VAL A 603 27.26 -8.61 -10.91
CA VAL A 603 27.00 -8.39 -12.34
C VAL A 603 25.81 -9.21 -12.85
N LYS A 604 24.67 -9.12 -12.16
CA LYS A 604 23.42 -9.79 -12.55
C LYS A 604 22.82 -9.11 -13.78
N PRO A 605 22.90 -9.71 -14.99
CA PRO A 605 22.66 -8.98 -16.23
C PRO A 605 21.28 -8.36 -16.36
N LYS A 606 20.26 -9.11 -15.91
CA LYS A 606 18.86 -8.69 -15.89
C LYS A 606 18.71 -7.40 -15.08
N MET A 607 19.21 -7.40 -13.85
CA MET A 607 19.08 -6.28 -12.92
C MET A 607 19.94 -5.09 -13.34
N VAL A 608 21.19 -5.35 -13.76
CA VAL A 608 22.10 -4.33 -14.30
C VAL A 608 21.49 -3.61 -15.51
N MET A 609 20.85 -4.35 -16.44
CA MET A 609 20.13 -3.73 -17.56
C MET A 609 19.06 -2.74 -17.08
N THR A 610 18.28 -3.11 -16.06
CA THR A 610 17.25 -2.21 -15.52
C THR A 610 17.84 -0.95 -14.89
N VAL A 611 19.02 -1.01 -14.26
CA VAL A 611 19.72 0.15 -13.69
C VAL A 611 20.00 1.19 -14.79
N PHE A 612 20.65 0.76 -15.88
CA PHE A 612 20.96 1.65 -17.00
C PHE A 612 19.71 2.14 -17.74
N ALA A 613 18.73 1.27 -17.92
CA ALA A 613 17.45 1.63 -18.55
C ALA A 613 16.68 2.69 -17.75
N CYS A 614 16.64 2.58 -16.42
CA CYS A 614 15.99 3.57 -15.55
C CYS A 614 16.72 4.92 -15.58
N MET A 615 18.05 4.92 -15.66
CA MET A 615 18.84 6.15 -15.83
C MET A 615 18.62 6.81 -17.19
N MET A 616 18.56 6.01 -18.26
CA MET A 616 18.21 6.50 -19.61
C MET A 616 16.81 7.10 -19.66
N ALA A 617 15.84 6.45 -19.00
CA ALA A 617 14.48 6.96 -18.91
C ALA A 617 14.44 8.32 -18.20
N LEU A 618 15.23 8.49 -17.14
CA LEU A 618 15.34 9.77 -16.45
C LEU A 618 15.92 10.87 -17.37
N ASP A 619 17.00 10.58 -18.09
CA ASP A 619 17.66 11.55 -19.00
C ASP A 619 16.74 12.01 -20.15
N TYR A 620 15.78 11.18 -20.56
CA TYR A 620 14.76 11.54 -21.56
C TYR A 620 13.58 12.34 -21.02
N VAL A 621 13.36 12.35 -19.70
CA VAL A 621 12.37 13.27 -19.14
C VAL A 621 12.96 14.67 -19.25
N PRO A 622 12.30 15.62 -19.94
CA PRO A 622 12.83 16.97 -20.06
C PRO A 622 13.07 17.52 -18.66
N ASN A 623 14.33 17.87 -18.36
CA ASN A 623 14.70 18.56 -17.14
C ASN A 623 13.71 19.72 -16.96
N MET A 624 12.88 19.68 -15.91
CA MET A 624 11.98 20.79 -15.57
C MET A 624 12.77 22.10 -15.40
N ASP A 625 14.08 22.02 -15.13
CA ASP A 625 15.00 23.15 -15.02
C ASP A 625 15.33 23.84 -16.37
N SER A 626 15.01 23.22 -17.51
CA SER A 626 15.35 23.76 -18.85
C SER A 626 14.29 24.69 -19.44
N VAL A 627 13.12 24.81 -18.82
CA VAL A 627 12.00 25.61 -19.37
C VAL A 627 12.12 27.11 -19.05
N ASP A 628 12.95 27.52 -18.09
CA ASP A 628 13.01 28.93 -17.65
C ASP A 628 14.25 29.73 -18.09
N GLN A 629 15.23 29.13 -18.79
CA GLN A 629 16.40 29.90 -19.26
C GLN A 629 16.26 30.51 -20.66
N ASN A 630 15.37 29.98 -21.51
CA ASN A 630 15.18 30.50 -22.88
C ASN A 630 14.08 31.57 -23.01
N SER A 631 13.28 31.79 -21.98
CA SER A 631 12.22 32.82 -21.97
C SER A 631 12.70 34.21 -21.54
N VAL A 632 13.90 34.33 -20.96
CA VAL A 632 14.45 35.62 -20.49
C VAL A 632 15.29 36.34 -21.56
N ASN A 633 15.86 35.62 -22.54
CA ASN A 633 16.76 36.22 -23.54
C ASN A 633 16.08 36.76 -24.81
N HIS A 634 14.75 36.65 -24.95
CA HIS A 634 14.02 37.17 -26.12
C HIS A 634 13.22 38.46 -25.89
N ASN A 635 13.20 39.01 -24.67
CA ASN A 635 12.48 40.26 -24.39
C ASN A 635 13.36 41.51 -24.28
N ASN A 636 14.65 41.45 -24.59
CA ASN A 636 15.56 42.61 -24.57
C ASN A 636 16.12 42.99 -25.96
N SER A 637 15.43 42.65 -27.03
CA SER A 637 15.83 43.05 -28.39
C SER A 637 14.60 43.23 -29.28
N ASN A 638 13.86 44.32 -29.05
CA ASN A 638 13.15 45.09 -30.07
C ASN A 638 12.64 46.41 -29.48
#